data_AF-A0A9P5E7U2-F1
#
_entry.id   AF-A0A9P5E7U2-F1
#
_cell.length_a   1.000
_cell.length_b   1.000
_cell.length_c   1.000
_cell.angle_alpha   90.00
_cell.angle_beta   90.00
_cell.angle_gamma   90.00
#
_symmetry.space_group_name_H-M   'P 1'
#
loop_
_entity.id
_entity.type
_entity.pdbx_description
1 polymer ?
#
loop_
_entity_poly.entity_id
_entity_poly.type
_entity_poly.pdbx_seq_one_letter_code
_entity_poly.pdbx_strand_id
1 'polypeptide(L)'
;MSSKLCAPCRDALLSEPKPLYRDSTVACTPFHEAPWKAFQNDTYSSRDVTESVKDCEFCSFVVAFAAADQALGKYGNGSFVDSAGKTSWRTQGEPMLALWQYNEYTYEGHVSADLGLSRSNLRHMDRLDIRLFGTEDPRVKCQRPIEKTSTSTSSETSFECLSKWIKTCSENHKSCNKLHARTGESKDWLPARLVKIIPDTDGMPEIIKVVETSANDETPLGIEYATLSYCWGREPFTKLLRSNIENMTTTGMPIKDLPATFRHAITVTNRLGMEYIWIDALCIIQLDAEDWGLHSVTMAKVYSYSAITLAAAASSDAHGGLFRKRNPAGINGAKLHLKWPAHDLEGEFHLVPMDPWDKAVGDSPLLRRAWVFQERLLSRGTVYFAHDMLYWECGELYASELYPEGGPWDLQYRHKRFDISDRLPSGVQSVEDCRFKHIYTELLTRELNSEKTVTDEEMFLYVWASVVAQYSVGKLTKESDKLIAIDGVAEQLTSIVPREKYLNGLWRQDSLPLSLLWSTIEEEQPPSTRVAPSWSWASVYTPVNFNFLFRAQTDPKVVTKVIDIITPDDESESVEMSRPTTLVLQGPLTEVRFRSASRSGLGPLHSNWWMSHKTMRDRIEFWNPIDLRPMLVFIGKGLKADYPCDISLDREVPKNTRIFALKIAEADIRHPWQERLPSECGLLLITDGERGTFRRIGMFEIAVEKMKRDWAGQKTPFTPTSKLRDEIWSDSGIERKFYLERDERKGYTVKIV
;
A
#
# COMPACT_ATOMS: atom_id res chain seq x y z
N MET A 1 -28.00 -16.55 -17.39
CA MET A 1 -28.61 -17.80 -16.86
C MET A 1 -29.95 -17.41 -16.28
N SER A 2 -30.93 -18.31 -16.23
CA SER A 2 -32.28 -17.99 -15.78
C SER A 2 -32.31 -17.81 -14.26
N SER A 3 -33.02 -16.79 -13.78
CA SER A 3 -33.10 -16.37 -12.39
C SER A 3 -33.84 -17.38 -11.48
N LYS A 4 -33.21 -18.54 -11.26
CA LYS A 4 -33.64 -19.51 -10.27
C LYS A 4 -33.29 -19.00 -8.86
N LEU A 5 -34.27 -18.36 -8.23
CA LEU A 5 -34.27 -18.06 -6.81
C LEU A 5 -35.23 -19.01 -6.09
N CYS A 6 -34.76 -19.67 -5.03
CA CYS A 6 -35.64 -20.43 -4.14
C CYS A 6 -36.61 -19.49 -3.41
N ALA A 7 -37.76 -20.01 -2.95
CA ALA A 7 -38.80 -19.19 -2.34
C ALA A 7 -38.28 -18.30 -1.18
N PRO A 8 -37.48 -18.81 -0.21
CA PRO A 8 -36.97 -17.97 0.87
C PRO A 8 -36.08 -16.80 0.41
N CYS A 9 -35.26 -16.99 -0.63
CA CYS A 9 -34.45 -15.90 -1.18
C CYS A 9 -35.29 -14.89 -1.97
N ARG A 10 -36.33 -15.36 -2.65
CA ARG A 10 -37.31 -14.50 -3.34
C ARG A 10 -38.09 -13.66 -2.33
N ASP A 11 -38.59 -14.28 -1.27
CA ASP A 11 -39.35 -13.61 -0.21
C ASP A 11 -38.47 -12.59 0.54
N ALA A 12 -37.22 -12.94 0.83
CA ALA A 12 -36.24 -12.02 1.43
C ALA A 12 -35.99 -10.77 0.55
N LEU A 13 -35.81 -10.96 -0.75
CA LEU A 13 -35.55 -9.86 -1.71
C LEU A 13 -36.80 -9.02 -2.04
N LEU A 14 -38.00 -9.55 -1.81
CA LEU A 14 -39.28 -8.83 -1.98
C LEU A 14 -39.84 -8.24 -0.68
N SER A 15 -39.33 -8.65 0.48
CA SER A 15 -39.78 -8.16 1.78
C SER A 15 -39.40 -6.69 2.02
N GLU A 16 -40.27 -5.93 2.69
CA GLU A 16 -39.93 -4.57 3.11
C GLU A 16 -38.71 -4.59 4.06
N PRO A 17 -37.70 -3.74 3.80
CA PRO A 17 -36.45 -3.74 4.54
C PRO A 17 -36.69 -3.16 5.94
N LYS A 18 -36.18 -3.82 6.98
CA LYS A 18 -36.38 -3.36 8.37
C LYS A 18 -35.29 -2.37 8.77
N PRO A 19 -35.63 -1.20 9.34
CA PRO A 19 -34.63 -0.28 9.89
C PRO A 19 -33.99 -0.91 11.14
N LEU A 20 -32.66 -0.79 11.26
CA LEU A 20 -31.89 -1.44 12.33
C LEU A 20 -32.05 -0.73 13.68
N TYR A 21 -32.26 0.58 13.65
CA TYR A 21 -32.52 1.44 14.80
C TYR A 21 -33.65 2.41 14.46
N ARG A 22 -34.29 2.99 15.48
CA ARG A 22 -35.45 3.90 15.30
C ARG A 22 -35.16 5.12 14.41
N ASP A 23 -33.90 5.49 14.23
CA ASP A 23 -33.45 6.66 13.46
C ASP A 23 -32.36 6.32 12.41
N SER A 24 -32.22 5.05 11.98
CA SER A 24 -31.17 4.65 11.02
C SER A 24 -31.65 4.68 9.56
N THR A 25 -30.90 5.35 8.68
CA THR A 25 -31.06 5.28 7.20
C THR A 25 -30.64 3.93 6.59
N VAL A 26 -29.98 3.08 7.37
CA VAL A 26 -29.60 1.73 6.96
C VAL A 26 -30.75 0.77 7.28
N ALA A 27 -31.07 -0.11 6.34
CA ALA A 27 -32.08 -1.15 6.52
C ALA A 27 -31.57 -2.51 6.03
N CYS A 28 -32.10 -3.60 6.59
CA CYS A 28 -31.71 -4.96 6.26
C CYS A 28 -32.91 -5.82 5.86
N THR A 29 -32.68 -6.77 4.95
CA THR A 29 -33.62 -7.85 4.64
C THR A 29 -33.11 -9.16 5.27
N PRO A 30 -34.01 -10.01 5.83
CA PRO A 30 -33.61 -11.24 6.50
C PRO A 30 -33.09 -12.26 5.47
N PHE A 31 -31.80 -12.59 5.52
CA PHE A 31 -31.21 -13.61 4.65
C PHE A 31 -31.63 -15.02 5.08
N HIS A 32 -31.80 -15.92 4.10
CA HIS A 32 -32.15 -17.31 4.32
C HIS A 32 -30.97 -18.13 4.86
N GLU A 33 -30.86 -18.28 6.18
CA GLU A 33 -29.71 -18.93 6.84
C GLU A 33 -29.48 -20.42 6.51
N ALA A 34 -30.51 -21.14 6.01
CA ALA A 34 -30.48 -22.59 5.87
C ALA A 34 -29.40 -23.12 4.90
N PRO A 35 -29.19 -22.56 3.68
CA PRO A 35 -28.06 -22.88 2.81
C PRO A 35 -26.70 -22.77 3.51
N TRP A 36 -26.54 -21.76 4.37
CA TRP A 36 -25.27 -21.56 5.09
C TRP A 36 -25.08 -22.60 6.20
N LYS A 37 -26.12 -22.87 6.98
CA LYS A 37 -26.09 -23.92 8.02
C LYS A 37 -25.84 -25.32 7.46
N ALA A 38 -26.27 -25.58 6.22
CA ALA A 38 -25.98 -26.81 5.49
C ALA A 38 -24.54 -26.89 4.94
N PHE A 39 -23.89 -25.75 4.65
CA PHE A 39 -22.46 -25.70 4.30
C PHE A 39 -21.56 -25.85 5.54
N GLN A 40 -21.94 -25.23 6.66
CA GLN A 40 -21.15 -25.28 7.91
C GLN A 40 -21.16 -26.66 8.58
N ASN A 41 -22.28 -27.36 8.50
CA ASN A 41 -22.48 -28.65 9.16
C ASN A 41 -22.79 -29.72 8.10
N ASP A 42 -21.80 -30.58 7.83
CA ASP A 42 -21.86 -31.77 6.97
C ASP A 42 -22.86 -32.86 7.49
N THR A 43 -23.75 -32.48 8.41
CA THR A 43 -24.62 -33.32 9.24
C THR A 43 -26.09 -32.88 9.25
N TYR A 44 -26.47 -31.79 8.56
CA TYR A 44 -27.89 -31.36 8.51
C TYR A 44 -28.73 -32.29 7.62
N SER A 45 -29.43 -33.25 8.25
CA SER A 45 -30.16 -34.33 7.58
C SER A 45 -31.53 -33.93 6.97
N SER A 46 -31.83 -32.64 6.81
CA SER A 46 -33.09 -32.16 6.22
C SER A 46 -33.01 -32.13 4.68
N ARG A 47 -33.39 -33.25 4.03
CA ARG A 47 -33.36 -33.42 2.57
C ARG A 47 -34.00 -32.26 1.79
N ASP A 48 -35.11 -31.69 2.29
CA ASP A 48 -35.84 -30.59 1.64
C ASP A 48 -35.02 -29.30 1.44
N VAL A 49 -34.10 -29.00 2.35
CA VAL A 49 -33.26 -27.78 2.25
C VAL A 49 -32.18 -27.98 1.18
N THR A 50 -31.60 -29.17 1.08
CA THR A 50 -30.51 -29.44 0.13
C THR A 50 -30.96 -29.46 -1.33
N GLU A 51 -32.21 -29.82 -1.63
CA GLU A 51 -32.73 -29.78 -3.00
C GLU A 51 -33.15 -28.35 -3.40
N SER A 52 -33.87 -27.63 -2.55
CA SER A 52 -34.30 -26.26 -2.83
C SER A 52 -33.15 -25.24 -2.94
N VAL A 53 -31.99 -25.53 -2.34
CA VAL A 53 -30.78 -24.69 -2.41
C VAL A 53 -29.93 -24.97 -3.66
N LYS A 54 -29.85 -26.22 -4.12
CA LYS A 54 -29.00 -26.63 -5.26
C LYS A 54 -29.30 -25.88 -6.56
N ASP A 55 -30.58 -25.58 -6.79
CA ASP A 55 -31.04 -24.85 -7.97
C ASP A 55 -30.98 -23.32 -7.80
N CYS A 56 -30.70 -22.80 -6.60
CA CYS A 56 -30.72 -21.36 -6.34
C CYS A 56 -29.37 -20.71 -6.70
N GLU A 57 -29.35 -19.84 -7.73
CA GLU A 57 -28.12 -19.17 -8.19
C GLU A 57 -27.54 -18.26 -7.10
N PHE A 58 -28.39 -17.53 -6.37
CA PHE A 58 -27.96 -16.65 -5.27
C PHE A 58 -27.35 -17.43 -4.10
N CYS A 59 -27.99 -18.52 -3.64
CA CYS A 59 -27.42 -19.37 -2.60
C CYS A 59 -26.09 -19.99 -3.04
N SER A 60 -26.02 -20.44 -4.30
CA SER A 60 -24.81 -21.05 -4.86
C SER A 60 -23.65 -20.06 -4.91
N PHE A 61 -23.90 -18.82 -5.34
CA PHE A 61 -22.91 -17.73 -5.29
C PHE A 61 -22.49 -17.42 -3.84
N VAL A 62 -23.43 -17.24 -2.91
CA VAL A 62 -23.13 -16.92 -1.50
C VAL A 62 -22.27 -18.01 -0.86
N VAL A 63 -22.61 -19.29 -1.03
CA VAL A 63 -21.84 -20.42 -0.50
C VAL A 63 -20.45 -20.48 -1.14
N ALA A 64 -20.36 -20.29 -2.46
CA ALA A 64 -19.07 -20.31 -3.16
C ALA A 64 -18.16 -19.11 -2.79
N PHE A 65 -18.72 -17.92 -2.64
CA PHE A 65 -18.02 -16.71 -2.20
C PHE A 65 -17.53 -16.85 -0.76
N ALA A 66 -18.37 -17.34 0.15
CA ALA A 66 -17.99 -17.53 1.55
C ALA A 66 -17.00 -18.70 1.74
N ALA A 67 -17.03 -19.73 0.89
CA ALA A 67 -15.98 -20.75 0.85
C ALA A 67 -14.63 -20.18 0.36
N ALA A 68 -14.64 -19.25 -0.60
CA ALA A 68 -13.44 -18.53 -1.02
C ALA A 68 -12.92 -17.59 0.10
N ASP A 69 -13.81 -16.84 0.76
CA ASP A 69 -13.46 -15.98 1.91
C ASP A 69 -12.89 -16.80 3.09
N GLN A 70 -13.42 -17.99 3.35
CA GLN A 70 -12.89 -18.90 4.38
C GLN A 70 -11.47 -19.40 4.02
N ALA A 71 -11.16 -19.59 2.74
CA ALA A 71 -9.83 -20.01 2.30
C ALA A 71 -8.72 -18.94 2.53
N LEU A 72 -9.10 -17.68 2.76
CA LEU A 72 -8.17 -16.62 3.23
C LEU A 72 -7.80 -16.75 4.71
N GLY A 73 -8.51 -17.59 5.48
CA GLY A 73 -8.27 -17.82 6.90
C GLY A 73 -8.36 -16.52 7.71
N LYS A 74 -7.23 -16.11 8.31
CA LYS A 74 -7.15 -14.88 9.12
C LYS A 74 -7.29 -13.56 8.33
N TYR A 75 -7.30 -13.64 7.01
CA TYR A 75 -7.52 -12.52 6.08
C TYR A 75 -8.91 -12.56 5.41
N GLY A 76 -9.76 -13.54 5.77
CA GLY A 76 -11.17 -13.54 5.37
C GLY A 76 -11.92 -12.40 6.08
N ASN A 77 -12.87 -11.78 5.40
CA ASN A 77 -13.57 -10.61 5.93
C ASN A 77 -14.55 -10.99 7.05
N GLY A 78 -15.22 -12.15 6.91
CA GLY A 78 -16.34 -12.56 7.76
C GLY A 78 -17.50 -11.54 7.74
N SER A 79 -18.51 -11.71 6.87
CA SER A 79 -19.67 -10.79 6.80
C SER A 79 -20.69 -11.03 7.96
N PHE A 80 -22.03 -11.22 7.77
CA PHE A 80 -23.21 -11.26 8.74
C PHE A 80 -23.05 -10.42 10.01
N VAL A 81 -24.17 -10.24 10.69
CA VAL A 81 -24.28 -10.70 12.08
C VAL A 81 -25.61 -11.48 12.17
N ASP A 82 -25.74 -12.53 13.00
CA ASP A 82 -27.08 -12.97 13.44
C ASP A 82 -27.58 -11.92 14.45
N SER A 83 -28.71 -11.30 14.15
CA SER A 83 -29.26 -10.13 14.85
C SER A 83 -29.60 -10.32 16.35
N ALA A 84 -29.43 -11.54 16.88
CA ALA A 84 -29.78 -11.92 18.25
C ALA A 84 -28.79 -11.45 19.35
N GLY A 85 -28.57 -10.14 19.46
CA GLY A 85 -28.49 -9.40 20.74
C GLY A 85 -27.46 -9.79 21.84
N LYS A 86 -26.49 -10.68 21.61
CA LYS A 86 -25.44 -11.02 22.59
C LYS A 86 -24.03 -10.95 21.99
N THR A 87 -23.35 -9.86 22.29
CA THR A 87 -21.92 -9.63 22.03
C THR A 87 -21.03 -10.46 22.96
N SER A 88 -21.03 -11.78 22.78
CA SER A 88 -19.97 -12.65 23.28
C SER A 88 -19.02 -13.02 22.14
N TRP A 89 -17.76 -12.60 22.28
CA TRP A 89 -16.61 -12.90 21.44
C TRP A 89 -16.67 -14.29 20.78
N ARG A 90 -16.77 -14.31 19.45
CA ARG A 90 -16.66 -15.50 18.60
C ARG A 90 -15.23 -15.70 18.12
N THR A 91 -14.90 -16.94 17.75
CA THR A 91 -13.55 -17.37 17.39
C THR A 91 -13.13 -16.80 16.02
N GLN A 92 -11.83 -16.56 15.85
CA GLN A 92 -11.27 -15.99 14.62
C GLN A 92 -11.51 -16.93 13.43
N GLY A 93 -12.24 -16.47 12.41
CA GLY A 93 -12.70 -17.29 11.28
C GLY A 93 -14.15 -17.77 11.36
N GLU A 94 -14.93 -17.37 12.38
CA GLU A 94 -16.36 -17.69 12.39
C GLU A 94 -17.16 -16.88 11.33
N PRO A 95 -17.98 -17.55 10.50
CA PRO A 95 -18.34 -17.02 9.18
C PRO A 95 -19.81 -16.67 9.04
N MET A 96 -20.08 -15.80 8.05
CA MET A 96 -21.19 -14.87 8.17
C MET A 96 -21.48 -14.08 6.85
N LEU A 97 -22.75 -13.75 6.46
CA LEU A 97 -23.13 -12.86 5.31
C LEU A 97 -24.50 -12.07 5.43
N ALA A 98 -24.52 -10.72 5.63
CA ALA A 98 -25.75 -9.87 5.74
C ALA A 98 -26.02 -8.98 4.49
N LEU A 99 -27.30 -8.85 4.08
CA LEU A 99 -27.76 -7.97 3.00
C LEU A 99 -28.15 -6.59 3.54
N TRP A 100 -27.34 -5.57 3.23
CA TRP A 100 -27.62 -4.18 3.59
C TRP A 100 -28.16 -3.42 2.39
N GLN A 101 -29.28 -2.72 2.58
CA GLN A 101 -29.71 -1.68 1.66
C GLN A 101 -29.16 -0.34 2.14
N TYR A 102 -28.32 0.29 1.33
CA TYR A 102 -27.95 1.69 1.49
C TYR A 102 -28.95 2.53 0.68
N ASN A 103 -30.03 2.98 1.31
CA ASN A 103 -30.90 3.99 0.71
C ASN A 103 -30.24 5.36 0.85
N GLU A 104 -29.24 5.58 -0.01
CA GLU A 104 -29.09 6.79 -0.83
C GLU A 104 -27.75 6.75 -1.57
N TYR A 105 -27.80 6.48 -2.87
CA TYR A 105 -26.88 7.06 -3.83
C TYR A 105 -27.55 7.08 -5.20
N THR A 106 -27.49 8.22 -5.86
CA THR A 106 -27.79 8.34 -7.28
C THR A 106 -26.50 8.38 -8.10
N TYR A 107 -26.57 7.78 -9.28
CA TYR A 107 -25.47 7.47 -10.20
C TYR A 107 -24.50 8.64 -10.50
N GLU A 108 -23.21 8.40 -10.28
CA GLU A 108 -22.05 8.95 -11.02
C GLU A 108 -22.10 10.42 -11.46
N GLY A 109 -21.92 11.35 -10.52
CA GLY A 109 -21.56 12.75 -10.79
C GLY A 109 -22.65 13.64 -11.40
N HIS A 110 -23.63 13.05 -12.07
CA HIS A 110 -24.75 13.74 -12.72
C HIS A 110 -26.12 13.36 -12.16
N VAL A 111 -26.24 12.27 -11.41
CA VAL A 111 -27.47 11.94 -10.69
C VAL A 111 -27.28 12.16 -9.17
N SER A 112 -26.05 12.13 -8.65
CA SER A 112 -25.70 12.28 -7.22
C SER A 112 -25.95 13.66 -6.58
N ALA A 113 -26.43 14.66 -7.34
CA ALA A 113 -26.59 16.04 -6.85
C ALA A 113 -27.97 16.34 -6.25
N ASP A 114 -29.04 15.70 -6.74
CA ASP A 114 -30.43 16.10 -6.46
C ASP A 114 -31.09 15.41 -5.24
N LEU A 115 -30.36 14.58 -4.48
CA LEU A 115 -30.92 13.83 -3.33
C LEU A 115 -30.32 14.16 -1.94
N GLY A 116 -29.12 14.75 -1.86
CA GLY A 116 -28.70 15.51 -0.67
C GLY A 116 -28.42 14.78 0.66
N LEU A 117 -27.57 13.73 0.69
CA LEU A 117 -27.04 13.15 1.95
C LEU A 117 -25.49 13.15 2.13
N SER A 118 -25.11 12.82 3.37
CA SER A 118 -23.78 13.02 3.99
C SER A 118 -22.95 11.72 4.16
N ARG A 119 -21.61 11.89 4.25
CA ARG A 119 -20.58 10.83 4.21
C ARG A 119 -20.29 10.07 5.52
N SER A 120 -20.91 10.41 6.66
CA SER A 120 -20.34 10.05 7.98
C SER A 120 -20.33 8.57 8.36
N ASN A 121 -21.24 7.75 7.80
CA ASN A 121 -21.53 6.41 8.35
C ASN A 121 -20.84 5.24 7.62
N LEU A 122 -20.05 5.50 6.56
CA LEU A 122 -19.47 4.45 5.71
C LEU A 122 -18.25 3.73 6.31
N ARG A 123 -17.55 4.32 7.29
CA ARG A 123 -16.25 3.85 7.86
C ARG A 123 -16.24 2.48 8.57
N HIS A 124 -17.36 1.75 8.55
CA HIS A 124 -17.51 0.47 9.24
C HIS A 124 -18.07 -0.63 8.33
N MET A 125 -18.29 -0.35 7.04
CA MET A 125 -18.79 -1.32 6.05
C MET A 125 -17.72 -1.80 5.06
N ASP A 126 -16.45 -1.44 5.26
CA ASP A 126 -15.28 -1.77 4.41
C ASP A 126 -14.89 -3.27 4.42
N ARG A 127 -15.85 -4.19 4.59
CA ARG A 127 -15.66 -5.64 4.66
C ARG A 127 -16.66 -6.45 3.85
N LEU A 128 -17.69 -5.83 3.26
CA LEU A 128 -18.67 -6.51 2.42
C LEU A 128 -18.42 -6.16 0.95
N ASP A 129 -17.41 -6.82 0.36
CA ASP A 129 -16.95 -6.59 -1.02
C ASP A 129 -17.90 -7.18 -2.08
N ILE A 130 -19.19 -6.88 -2.02
CA ILE A 130 -20.15 -7.33 -3.02
C ILE A 130 -21.10 -6.18 -3.38
N ARG A 131 -21.23 -5.86 -4.67
CA ARG A 131 -22.16 -4.83 -5.17
C ARG A 131 -23.12 -5.37 -6.22
N LEU A 132 -24.29 -4.72 -6.27
CA LEU A 132 -25.33 -4.88 -7.28
C LEU A 132 -25.13 -3.84 -8.39
N PHE A 133 -25.12 -4.28 -9.64
CA PHE A 133 -25.05 -3.44 -10.83
C PHE A 133 -26.15 -3.84 -11.82
N GLY A 134 -26.73 -2.92 -12.58
CA GLY A 134 -27.66 -3.27 -13.66
C GLY A 134 -26.95 -3.99 -14.82
N THR A 135 -27.65 -4.80 -15.62
CA THR A 135 -27.02 -5.48 -16.79
C THR A 135 -26.34 -4.53 -17.76
N GLU A 136 -26.91 -3.33 -17.91
CA GLU A 136 -26.46 -2.34 -18.87
C GLU A 136 -25.27 -1.50 -18.39
N ASP A 137 -24.88 -1.65 -17.12
CA ASP A 137 -23.74 -0.96 -16.51
C ASP A 137 -22.44 -1.29 -17.28
N PRO A 138 -21.68 -0.29 -17.77
CA PRO A 138 -20.39 -0.50 -18.41
C PRO A 138 -19.42 -1.37 -17.60
N ARG A 139 -19.55 -1.34 -16.26
CA ARG A 139 -18.75 -2.10 -15.30
C ARG A 139 -19.09 -3.60 -15.26
N VAL A 140 -20.28 -3.97 -15.72
CA VAL A 140 -20.68 -5.37 -15.95
C VAL A 140 -20.32 -5.78 -17.39
N LYS A 141 -20.45 -4.86 -18.36
CA LYS A 141 -20.12 -5.13 -19.77
C LYS A 141 -18.64 -5.41 -20.04
N CYS A 142 -17.72 -4.86 -19.23
CA CYS A 142 -16.28 -5.18 -19.30
C CYS A 142 -15.89 -6.47 -18.56
N GLN A 143 -16.81 -7.10 -17.81
CA GLN A 143 -16.58 -8.36 -17.10
C GLN A 143 -16.49 -9.52 -18.10
N ARG A 144 -15.53 -10.43 -17.90
CA ARG A 144 -15.47 -11.72 -18.61
C ARG A 144 -15.58 -12.86 -17.59
N PRO A 145 -16.76 -13.50 -17.46
CA PRO A 145 -16.93 -14.62 -16.53
C PRO A 145 -15.97 -15.77 -16.85
N ILE A 146 -15.31 -16.28 -15.82
CA ILE A 146 -14.45 -17.47 -15.84
C ILE A 146 -15.30 -18.69 -16.21
N GLU A 147 -14.82 -19.57 -17.08
CA GLU A 147 -15.57 -20.76 -17.45
C GLU A 147 -15.89 -21.67 -16.25
N LYS A 148 -17.09 -22.26 -16.21
CA LYS A 148 -17.51 -23.14 -15.11
C LYS A 148 -16.62 -24.39 -14.93
N THR A 149 -15.92 -24.78 -15.99
CA THR A 149 -14.91 -25.86 -16.07
C THR A 149 -13.59 -25.49 -15.40
N SER A 150 -13.28 -24.19 -15.27
CA SER A 150 -12.03 -23.63 -14.73
C SER A 150 -11.97 -23.69 -13.19
N THR A 151 -12.02 -24.91 -12.66
CA THR A 151 -12.03 -25.20 -11.21
C THR A 151 -10.67 -25.06 -10.51
N SER A 152 -9.65 -24.55 -11.22
CA SER A 152 -8.31 -24.29 -10.68
C SER A 152 -7.61 -23.14 -11.42
N THR A 153 -6.75 -22.40 -10.74
CA THR A 153 -5.84 -21.40 -11.35
C THR A 153 -4.76 -22.02 -12.23
N SER A 154 -4.69 -23.36 -12.30
CA SER A 154 -3.85 -24.12 -13.23
C SER A 154 -4.56 -24.51 -14.55
N SER A 155 -5.79 -24.07 -14.76
CA SER A 155 -6.62 -24.46 -15.91
C SER A 155 -6.14 -23.86 -17.24
N GLU A 156 -6.52 -24.45 -18.37
CA GLU A 156 -6.11 -23.94 -19.69
C GLU A 156 -6.52 -22.49 -19.91
N THR A 157 -7.77 -22.15 -19.58
CA THR A 157 -8.31 -20.78 -19.70
C THR A 157 -7.55 -19.76 -18.84
N SER A 158 -7.02 -20.18 -17.68
CA SER A 158 -6.12 -19.34 -16.87
C SER A 158 -4.77 -19.08 -17.57
N PHE A 159 -4.21 -20.09 -18.24
CA PHE A 159 -2.95 -19.96 -19.00
C PHE A 159 -3.14 -19.20 -20.32
N GLU A 160 -4.27 -19.35 -21.00
CA GLU A 160 -4.65 -18.53 -22.16
C GLU A 160 -4.78 -17.06 -21.77
N CYS A 161 -5.44 -16.77 -20.64
CA CYS A 161 -5.57 -15.42 -20.09
C CYS A 161 -4.20 -14.80 -19.76
N LEU A 162 -3.34 -15.56 -19.06
CA LEU A 162 -1.98 -15.16 -18.75
C LEU A 162 -1.13 -14.90 -20.00
N SER A 163 -1.17 -15.79 -20.98
CA SER A 163 -0.45 -15.65 -22.25
C SER A 163 -0.93 -14.42 -23.02
N LYS A 164 -2.24 -14.14 -23.02
CA LYS A 164 -2.80 -12.91 -23.60
C LYS A 164 -2.30 -11.64 -22.89
N TRP A 165 -2.19 -11.64 -21.55
CA TRP A 165 -1.65 -10.49 -20.82
C TRP A 165 -0.17 -10.23 -21.12
N ILE A 166 0.66 -11.28 -21.10
CA ILE A 166 2.09 -11.19 -21.45
C ILE A 166 2.22 -10.59 -22.85
N LYS A 167 1.53 -11.18 -23.83
CA LYS A 167 1.55 -10.73 -25.23
C LYS A 167 1.08 -9.28 -25.38
N THR A 168 -0.03 -8.92 -24.76
CA THR A 168 -0.59 -7.56 -24.83
C THR A 168 0.39 -6.55 -24.20
N CYS A 169 1.01 -6.89 -23.08
CA CYS A 169 2.03 -6.07 -22.43
C CYS A 169 3.30 -5.95 -23.28
N SER A 170 3.71 -7.00 -24.00
CA SER A 170 4.90 -6.98 -24.83
C SER A 170 4.73 -6.29 -26.17
N GLU A 171 3.53 -6.33 -26.75
CA GLU A 171 3.25 -5.80 -28.09
C GLU A 171 2.63 -4.39 -28.07
N ASN A 172 1.72 -4.12 -27.12
CA ASN A 172 0.84 -2.95 -27.20
C ASN A 172 1.15 -1.86 -26.15
N HIS A 173 1.72 -2.21 -25.00
CA HIS A 173 1.95 -1.28 -23.89
C HIS A 173 3.24 -0.48 -24.11
N LYS A 174 3.10 0.78 -24.54
CA LYS A 174 4.23 1.60 -25.02
C LYS A 174 5.20 2.00 -23.92
N SER A 175 4.68 2.39 -22.75
CA SER A 175 5.48 2.74 -21.58
C SER A 175 6.16 1.50 -21.02
N CYS A 176 5.47 0.35 -20.96
CA CYS A 176 6.11 -0.93 -20.58
C CYS A 176 7.25 -1.29 -21.55
N ASN A 177 7.03 -1.14 -22.85
CA ASN A 177 8.05 -1.44 -23.86
C ASN A 177 9.23 -0.45 -23.82
N LYS A 178 8.99 0.82 -23.49
CA LYS A 178 10.03 1.85 -23.33
C LYS A 178 10.87 1.65 -22.07
N LEU A 179 10.22 1.33 -20.93
CA LEU A 179 10.92 1.07 -19.66
C LEU A 179 11.81 -0.18 -19.74
N HIS A 180 11.36 -1.20 -20.46
CA HIS A 180 12.09 -2.47 -20.62
C HIS A 180 12.84 -2.59 -21.96
N ALA A 181 13.10 -1.45 -22.62
CA ALA A 181 13.86 -1.41 -23.87
C ALA A 181 15.35 -1.72 -23.62
N ARG A 182 15.78 -2.94 -23.92
CA ARG A 182 17.19 -3.36 -23.79
C ARG A 182 18.03 -2.69 -24.90
N THR A 183 18.95 -1.79 -24.52
CA THR A 183 19.79 -1.02 -25.45
C THR A 183 21.25 -0.96 -24.97
N GLY A 184 22.18 -0.66 -25.89
CA GLY A 184 23.61 -0.53 -25.58
C GLY A 184 24.22 -1.79 -24.95
N GLU A 185 25.14 -1.61 -24.01
CA GLU A 185 25.82 -2.68 -23.25
C GLU A 185 24.85 -3.57 -22.45
N SER A 186 23.64 -3.07 -22.18
CA SER A 186 22.60 -3.80 -21.45
C SER A 186 21.77 -4.73 -22.34
N LYS A 187 21.95 -4.73 -23.67
CA LYS A 187 21.08 -5.47 -24.59
C LYS A 187 20.95 -6.96 -24.23
N ASP A 188 22.07 -7.57 -23.89
CA ASP A 188 22.23 -9.02 -23.66
C ASP A 188 22.57 -9.34 -22.19
N TRP A 189 22.26 -8.43 -21.26
CA TRP A 189 22.50 -8.65 -19.82
C TRP A 189 21.63 -9.78 -19.26
N LEU A 190 22.25 -10.66 -18.46
CA LEU A 190 21.60 -11.75 -17.73
C LEU A 190 22.06 -11.78 -16.26
N PRO A 191 21.23 -12.31 -15.33
CA PRO A 191 21.68 -12.66 -13.99
C PRO A 191 22.83 -13.67 -14.06
N ALA A 192 23.85 -13.55 -13.20
CA ALA A 192 25.04 -14.42 -13.25
C ALA A 192 24.74 -15.93 -13.14
N ARG A 193 23.58 -16.30 -12.56
CA ARG A 193 23.06 -17.68 -12.57
C ARG A 193 21.57 -17.72 -12.90
N LEU A 194 21.16 -18.71 -13.70
CA LEU A 194 19.76 -19.05 -13.99
C LEU A 194 19.50 -20.53 -13.73
N VAL A 195 18.26 -20.88 -13.42
CA VAL A 195 17.82 -22.29 -13.37
C VAL A 195 17.29 -22.67 -14.75
N LYS A 196 18.01 -23.56 -15.45
CA LYS A 196 17.55 -24.20 -16.69
C LYS A 196 16.63 -25.37 -16.37
N ILE A 197 15.50 -25.40 -17.05
CA ILE A 197 14.50 -26.48 -17.02
C ILE A 197 14.89 -27.50 -18.10
N ILE A 198 14.95 -28.78 -17.74
CA ILE A 198 15.22 -29.89 -18.66
C ILE A 198 13.98 -30.78 -18.69
N PRO A 199 13.29 -30.87 -19.84
CA PRO A 199 12.15 -31.76 -20.00
C PRO A 199 12.57 -33.22 -20.20
N ASP A 200 11.66 -34.13 -19.90
CA ASP A 200 11.72 -35.55 -20.28
C ASP A 200 11.41 -35.76 -21.78
N THR A 201 11.30 -37.03 -22.19
CA THR A 201 10.96 -37.43 -23.56
C THR A 201 9.57 -37.01 -24.02
N ASP A 202 8.66 -36.71 -23.08
CA ASP A 202 7.28 -36.30 -23.35
C ASP A 202 7.12 -34.76 -23.33
N GLY A 203 8.21 -34.02 -23.11
CA GLY A 203 8.24 -32.56 -23.05
C GLY A 203 7.85 -31.98 -21.69
N MET A 204 7.73 -32.82 -20.65
CA MET A 204 7.34 -32.42 -19.30
C MET A 204 8.58 -32.12 -18.44
N PRO A 205 8.57 -31.07 -17.59
CA PRO A 205 9.73 -30.74 -16.75
C PRO A 205 10.13 -31.87 -15.78
N GLU A 206 11.32 -32.45 -15.97
CA GLU A 206 11.84 -33.53 -15.11
C GLU A 206 12.94 -33.07 -14.16
N ILE A 207 13.96 -32.36 -14.69
CA ILE A 207 15.18 -31.99 -13.98
C ILE A 207 15.42 -30.48 -14.11
N ILE A 208 15.99 -29.87 -13.07
CA ILE A 208 16.60 -28.53 -13.17
C ILE A 208 18.12 -28.58 -13.07
N LYS A 209 18.79 -27.65 -13.74
CA LYS A 209 20.22 -27.35 -13.53
C LYS A 209 20.43 -25.86 -13.28
N VAL A 210 21.36 -25.53 -12.41
CA VAL A 210 21.86 -24.15 -12.29
C VAL A 210 22.90 -23.94 -13.38
N VAL A 211 22.80 -22.84 -14.12
CA VAL A 211 23.71 -22.49 -15.22
C VAL A 211 24.33 -21.13 -14.91
N GLU A 212 25.65 -21.03 -14.97
CA GLU A 212 26.37 -19.75 -14.87
C GLU A 212 26.39 -19.09 -16.25
N THR A 213 25.89 -17.84 -16.32
CA THR A 213 25.66 -17.15 -17.60
C THR A 213 26.89 -16.37 -18.10
N SER A 214 27.81 -16.04 -17.19
CA SER A 214 29.05 -15.31 -17.49
C SER A 214 30.24 -16.21 -17.86
N ALA A 215 30.08 -17.54 -17.78
CA ALA A 215 31.19 -18.50 -17.87
C ALA A 215 31.24 -19.27 -19.20
N ASN A 216 30.19 -19.22 -20.03
CA ASN A 216 30.07 -20.03 -21.25
C ASN A 216 29.89 -19.17 -22.50
N ASP A 217 30.85 -19.25 -23.43
CA ASP A 217 30.76 -18.71 -24.80
C ASP A 217 29.60 -19.33 -25.62
N GLU A 218 29.02 -20.44 -25.16
CA GLU A 218 27.88 -21.13 -25.79
C GLU A 218 26.50 -20.62 -25.32
N THR A 219 26.43 -19.60 -24.44
CA THR A 219 25.16 -19.10 -23.90
C THR A 219 24.31 -18.47 -25.03
N PRO A 220 23.09 -18.99 -25.33
CA PRO A 220 22.30 -18.48 -26.45
C PRO A 220 21.98 -16.98 -26.34
N LEU A 221 22.13 -16.26 -27.44
CA LEU A 221 21.71 -14.85 -27.52
C LEU A 221 20.18 -14.73 -27.37
N GLY A 222 19.73 -13.75 -26.58
CA GLY A 222 18.32 -13.44 -26.44
C GLY A 222 17.53 -14.34 -25.48
N ILE A 223 18.17 -14.96 -24.47
CA ILE A 223 17.46 -15.73 -23.43
C ILE A 223 16.34 -14.88 -22.78
N GLU A 224 15.14 -15.45 -22.75
CA GLU A 224 14.03 -15.01 -21.90
C GLU A 224 13.93 -15.93 -20.68
N TYR A 225 13.67 -15.32 -19.52
CA TYR A 225 13.51 -16.04 -18.25
C TYR A 225 12.39 -15.43 -17.41
N ALA A 226 11.73 -16.27 -16.62
CA ALA A 226 10.79 -15.85 -15.58
C ALA A 226 11.51 -15.62 -14.24
N THR A 227 10.94 -14.80 -13.36
CA THR A 227 11.36 -14.63 -11.95
C THR A 227 10.28 -15.16 -11.01
N LEU A 228 10.68 -15.69 -9.86
CA LEU A 228 9.74 -16.13 -8.81
C LEU A 228 9.79 -15.19 -7.60
N SER A 229 8.65 -14.58 -7.27
CA SER A 229 8.43 -13.84 -6.03
C SER A 229 7.59 -14.67 -5.06
N TYR A 230 8.14 -15.00 -3.89
CA TYR A 230 7.49 -15.90 -2.92
C TYR A 230 7.97 -15.65 -1.48
N CYS A 231 7.19 -16.12 -0.51
CA CYS A 231 7.62 -16.18 0.87
C CYS A 231 8.45 -17.44 1.12
N TRP A 232 9.60 -17.32 1.78
CA TRP A 232 10.42 -18.48 2.16
C TRP A 232 9.77 -19.36 3.23
N GLY A 233 9.02 -18.76 4.16
CA GLY A 233 8.47 -19.46 5.32
C GLY A 233 9.51 -19.69 6.43
N ARG A 234 9.17 -20.59 7.37
CA ARG A 234 10.05 -21.03 8.47
C ARG A 234 10.56 -22.46 8.31
N GLU A 235 9.91 -23.27 7.48
CA GLU A 235 10.28 -24.66 7.27
C GLU A 235 11.55 -24.79 6.42
N PRO A 236 12.39 -25.80 6.63
CA PRO A 236 13.51 -26.08 5.74
C PRO A 236 13.05 -26.40 4.31
N PHE A 237 13.85 -25.98 3.33
CA PHE A 237 13.63 -26.26 1.92
C PHE A 237 14.96 -26.20 1.14
N THR A 238 14.95 -26.73 -0.08
CA THR A 238 16.11 -26.81 -0.98
C THR A 238 16.68 -25.43 -1.31
N LYS A 239 17.99 -25.28 -1.13
CA LYS A 239 18.76 -24.06 -1.39
C LYS A 239 20.08 -24.38 -2.07
N LEU A 240 20.59 -23.45 -2.89
CA LEU A 240 21.96 -23.50 -3.40
C LEU A 240 22.93 -23.19 -2.26
N LEU A 241 23.97 -24.02 -2.13
CA LEU A 241 25.02 -23.93 -1.12
C LEU A 241 26.36 -24.27 -1.79
N ARG A 242 27.49 -23.78 -1.26
CA ARG A 242 28.81 -24.18 -1.79
C ARG A 242 29.03 -25.70 -1.78
N SER A 243 28.35 -26.43 -0.89
CA SER A 243 28.41 -27.89 -0.80
C SER A 243 27.55 -28.65 -1.83
N ASN A 244 26.68 -27.98 -2.59
CA ASN A 244 25.83 -28.64 -3.61
C ASN A 244 25.87 -27.99 -5.00
N ILE A 245 26.52 -26.84 -5.17
CA ILE A 245 26.59 -26.13 -6.45
C ILE A 245 27.12 -27.01 -7.59
N GLU A 246 28.18 -27.79 -7.38
CA GLU A 246 28.74 -28.69 -8.39
C GLU A 246 27.73 -29.75 -8.87
N ASN A 247 26.94 -30.32 -7.96
CA ASN A 247 25.86 -31.25 -8.34
C ASN A 247 24.71 -30.52 -9.04
N MET A 248 24.37 -29.30 -8.60
CA MET A 248 23.30 -28.49 -9.19
C MET A 248 23.64 -28.02 -10.62
N THR A 249 24.92 -27.83 -10.95
CA THR A 249 25.38 -27.45 -12.30
C THR A 249 25.61 -28.67 -13.20
N THR A 250 26.23 -29.74 -12.69
CA THR A 250 26.60 -30.91 -13.50
C THR A 250 25.46 -31.91 -13.71
N THR A 251 24.95 -32.53 -12.64
CA THR A 251 23.88 -33.55 -12.71
C THR A 251 22.49 -32.93 -12.71
N GLY A 252 22.31 -31.83 -12.00
CA GLY A 252 21.01 -31.23 -11.71
C GLY A 252 20.27 -31.89 -10.55
N MET A 253 19.03 -31.47 -10.35
CA MET A 253 18.11 -31.98 -9.33
C MET A 253 16.74 -32.32 -9.93
N PRO A 254 16.12 -33.47 -9.57
CA PRO A 254 14.77 -33.79 -10.00
C PRO A 254 13.73 -32.81 -9.44
N ILE A 255 12.80 -32.36 -10.28
CA ILE A 255 11.80 -31.35 -9.91
C ILE A 255 10.87 -31.86 -8.80
N LYS A 256 10.57 -33.15 -8.75
CA LYS A 256 9.76 -33.79 -7.70
C LYS A 256 10.29 -33.52 -6.27
N ASP A 257 11.60 -33.35 -6.12
CA ASP A 257 12.28 -33.17 -4.83
C ASP A 257 12.31 -31.69 -4.38
N LEU A 258 11.84 -30.76 -5.24
CA LEU A 258 11.73 -29.34 -4.92
C LEU A 258 10.43 -29.02 -4.16
N PRO A 259 10.40 -27.92 -3.37
CA PRO A 259 9.18 -27.37 -2.76
C PRO A 259 8.07 -27.08 -3.77
N ALA A 260 6.80 -27.20 -3.35
CA ALA A 260 5.67 -27.08 -4.27
C ALA A 260 5.59 -25.70 -4.98
N THR A 261 6.02 -24.62 -4.33
CA THR A 261 6.08 -23.29 -4.98
C THR A 261 7.08 -23.27 -6.13
N PHE A 262 8.23 -23.95 -5.99
CA PHE A 262 9.24 -24.06 -7.05
C PHE A 262 8.74 -24.96 -8.18
N ARG A 263 8.18 -26.13 -7.85
CA ARG A 263 7.61 -27.04 -8.86
C ARG A 263 6.54 -26.35 -9.71
N HIS A 264 5.58 -25.69 -9.06
CA HIS A 264 4.51 -24.99 -9.78
C HIS A 264 5.06 -23.82 -10.61
N ALA A 265 6.05 -23.07 -10.11
CA ALA A 265 6.70 -22.01 -10.89
C ALA A 265 7.40 -22.55 -12.15
N ILE A 266 8.17 -23.63 -12.02
CA ILE A 266 8.82 -24.32 -13.14
C ILE A 266 7.78 -24.83 -14.15
N THR A 267 6.67 -25.42 -13.69
CA THR A 267 5.55 -25.82 -14.57
C THR A 267 4.97 -24.63 -15.33
N VAL A 268 4.76 -23.48 -14.66
CA VAL A 268 4.26 -22.25 -15.31
C VAL A 268 5.25 -21.75 -16.36
N THR A 269 6.53 -21.63 -16.02
CA THR A 269 7.59 -21.16 -16.94
C THR A 269 7.69 -22.03 -18.20
N ASN A 270 7.72 -23.36 -18.05
CA ASN A 270 7.76 -24.28 -19.18
C ASN A 270 6.50 -24.18 -20.05
N ARG A 271 5.31 -24.04 -19.43
CA ARG A 271 4.04 -23.84 -20.16
C ARG A 271 3.96 -22.52 -20.91
N LEU A 272 4.71 -21.51 -20.50
CA LEU A 272 4.86 -20.24 -21.21
C LEU A 272 5.94 -20.29 -22.31
N GLY A 273 6.57 -21.45 -22.54
CA GLY A 273 7.60 -21.64 -23.57
C GLY A 273 9.00 -21.15 -23.17
N MET A 274 9.24 -20.83 -21.90
CA MET A 274 10.56 -20.42 -21.39
C MET A 274 11.33 -21.61 -20.81
N GLU A 275 12.61 -21.72 -21.16
CA GLU A 275 13.53 -22.74 -20.61
C GLU A 275 14.16 -22.33 -19.26
N TYR A 276 14.11 -21.04 -18.89
CA TYR A 276 14.86 -20.49 -17.76
C TYR A 276 13.96 -19.79 -16.72
N ILE A 277 14.26 -20.03 -15.45
CA ILE A 277 13.67 -19.31 -14.32
C ILE A 277 14.77 -18.84 -13.36
N TRP A 278 14.59 -17.67 -12.77
CA TRP A 278 15.40 -17.20 -11.65
C TRP A 278 14.61 -17.36 -10.34
N ILE A 279 15.22 -18.06 -9.38
CA ILE A 279 14.70 -18.27 -8.03
C ILE A 279 15.84 -17.92 -7.06
N ASP A 280 15.64 -16.94 -6.18
CA ASP A 280 16.66 -16.42 -5.26
C ASP A 280 17.45 -17.52 -4.52
N ALA A 281 16.73 -18.48 -3.96
CA ALA A 281 17.25 -19.60 -3.20
C ALA A 281 18.04 -20.63 -4.02
N LEU A 282 17.92 -20.62 -5.35
CA LEU A 282 18.61 -21.53 -6.27
C LEU A 282 19.64 -20.84 -7.17
N CYS A 283 19.61 -19.50 -7.30
CA CYS A 283 20.55 -18.72 -8.10
C CYS A 283 21.62 -18.00 -7.25
N ILE A 284 21.34 -17.71 -5.98
CA ILE A 284 22.28 -17.11 -5.03
C ILE A 284 22.76 -18.20 -4.06
N ILE A 285 24.06 -18.29 -3.82
CA ILE A 285 24.66 -19.21 -2.85
C ILE A 285 24.28 -18.75 -1.44
N GLN A 286 23.52 -19.59 -0.75
CA GLN A 286 22.98 -19.27 0.56
C GLN A 286 24.03 -19.47 1.65
N LEU A 287 23.93 -18.67 2.72
CA LEU A 287 24.91 -18.58 3.81
C LEU A 287 26.31 -18.09 3.37
N ASP A 288 26.39 -17.42 2.23
CA ASP A 288 27.61 -16.79 1.72
C ASP A 288 27.45 -15.27 1.64
N ALA A 289 28.33 -14.53 2.32
CA ALA A 289 28.23 -13.06 2.40
C ALA A 289 28.80 -12.36 1.15
N GLU A 290 29.76 -12.99 0.47
CA GLU A 290 30.41 -12.45 -0.73
C GLU A 290 29.47 -12.58 -1.95
N ASP A 291 28.92 -13.78 -2.15
CA ASP A 291 27.93 -14.05 -3.21
C ASP A 291 26.65 -13.22 -2.99
N TRP A 292 26.18 -13.10 -1.73
CA TRP A 292 25.05 -12.23 -1.40
C TRP A 292 25.35 -10.75 -1.66
N GLY A 293 26.57 -10.27 -1.38
CA GLY A 293 26.99 -8.90 -1.68
C GLY A 293 26.93 -8.61 -3.19
N LEU A 294 27.44 -9.52 -4.02
CA LEU A 294 27.40 -9.40 -5.48
C LEU A 294 25.97 -9.46 -6.05
N HIS A 295 25.14 -10.37 -5.53
CA HIS A 295 23.80 -10.60 -6.06
C HIS A 295 22.74 -9.62 -5.56
N SER A 296 22.82 -9.13 -4.32
CA SER A 296 21.85 -8.19 -3.75
C SER A 296 21.79 -6.88 -4.54
N VAL A 297 22.95 -6.33 -4.92
CA VAL A 297 23.06 -5.11 -5.75
C VAL A 297 22.48 -5.32 -7.15
N THR A 298 22.56 -6.53 -7.71
CA THR A 298 22.05 -6.83 -9.06
C THR A 298 20.60 -7.29 -9.10
N MET A 299 19.95 -7.56 -7.95
CA MET A 299 18.53 -7.97 -7.87
C MET A 299 17.60 -7.04 -8.65
N ALA A 300 17.86 -5.73 -8.65
CA ALA A 300 17.06 -4.77 -9.42
C ALA A 300 16.98 -5.14 -10.91
N LYS A 301 18.15 -5.43 -11.51
CA LYS A 301 18.28 -5.85 -12.90
C LYS A 301 17.65 -7.24 -13.12
N VAL A 302 17.80 -8.18 -12.18
CA VAL A 302 17.18 -9.51 -12.29
C VAL A 302 15.67 -9.41 -12.57
N TYR A 303 14.95 -8.58 -11.82
CA TYR A 303 13.51 -8.42 -12.00
C TYR A 303 13.14 -7.54 -13.21
N SER A 304 13.90 -6.47 -13.49
CA SER A 304 13.67 -5.62 -14.68
C SER A 304 13.94 -6.28 -16.03
N TYR A 305 14.81 -7.27 -16.07
CA TYR A 305 15.18 -7.95 -17.32
C TYR A 305 14.38 -9.25 -17.55
N SER A 306 13.68 -9.75 -16.51
CA SER A 306 12.76 -10.88 -16.64
C SER A 306 11.62 -10.60 -17.63
N ALA A 307 11.16 -11.64 -18.32
CA ALA A 307 9.99 -11.56 -19.19
C ALA A 307 8.69 -11.41 -18.37
N ILE A 308 8.65 -12.06 -17.20
CA ILE A 308 7.53 -12.04 -16.25
C ILE A 308 7.99 -12.41 -14.84
N THR A 309 7.41 -11.78 -13.82
CA THR A 309 7.46 -12.27 -12.43
C THR A 309 6.22 -13.09 -12.09
N LEU A 310 6.43 -14.32 -11.64
CA LEU A 310 5.43 -15.19 -11.05
C LEU A 310 5.37 -14.92 -9.54
N ALA A 311 4.26 -14.42 -9.03
CA ALA A 311 4.11 -14.05 -7.62
C ALA A 311 3.20 -15.03 -6.87
N ALA A 312 3.73 -15.70 -5.84
CA ALA A 312 3.06 -16.69 -5.01
C ALA A 312 2.17 -16.04 -3.93
N ALA A 313 1.26 -15.13 -4.32
CA ALA A 313 0.48 -14.30 -3.39
C ALA A 313 -0.28 -15.12 -2.33
N ALA A 314 -0.87 -16.25 -2.72
CA ALA A 314 -1.63 -17.11 -1.81
C ALA A 314 -0.79 -17.97 -0.85
N SER A 315 0.55 -17.87 -0.85
CA SER A 315 1.45 -18.76 -0.11
C SER A 315 2.36 -18.02 0.86
N SER A 316 2.37 -18.47 2.12
CA SER A 316 3.22 -17.94 3.21
C SER A 316 4.64 -18.52 3.25
N ASP A 317 4.95 -19.47 2.39
CA ASP A 317 6.15 -20.30 2.43
C ASP A 317 6.43 -20.99 1.06
N ALA A 318 7.57 -21.67 0.96
CA ALA A 318 8.00 -22.38 -0.25
C ALA A 318 7.15 -23.64 -0.57
N HIS A 319 6.33 -24.12 0.37
CA HIS A 319 5.59 -25.38 0.26
C HIS A 319 4.11 -25.18 -0.10
N GLY A 320 3.57 -23.96 0.02
CA GLY A 320 2.17 -23.64 -0.31
C GLY A 320 1.81 -23.70 -1.81
N GLY A 321 2.76 -23.65 -2.73
CA GLY A 321 2.51 -23.75 -4.18
C GLY A 321 1.91 -22.49 -4.81
N LEU A 322 1.89 -22.41 -6.15
CA LEU A 322 1.14 -21.38 -6.89
C LEU A 322 -0.35 -21.73 -7.08
N PHE A 323 -0.64 -22.95 -7.54
CA PHE A 323 -2.00 -23.31 -7.95
C PHE A 323 -3.00 -23.44 -6.79
N ARG A 324 -4.26 -23.10 -7.07
CA ARG A 324 -5.39 -23.12 -6.12
C ARG A 324 -6.63 -23.69 -6.78
N LYS A 325 -7.38 -24.52 -6.04
CA LYS A 325 -8.72 -24.97 -6.44
C LYS A 325 -9.73 -23.86 -6.14
N ARG A 326 -10.71 -23.67 -7.01
CA ARG A 326 -11.72 -22.62 -6.92
C ARG A 326 -13.07 -23.07 -7.43
N ASN A 327 -14.12 -22.34 -7.05
CA ASN A 327 -15.44 -22.46 -7.64
C ASN A 327 -15.74 -21.21 -8.49
N PRO A 328 -15.78 -21.30 -9.84
CA PRO A 328 -16.09 -20.16 -10.71
C PRO A 328 -17.40 -19.44 -10.37
N ALA A 329 -18.38 -20.14 -9.78
CA ALA A 329 -19.64 -19.52 -9.35
C ALA A 329 -19.45 -18.43 -8.28
N GLY A 330 -18.47 -18.56 -7.38
CA GLY A 330 -18.19 -17.58 -6.32
C GLY A 330 -17.45 -16.33 -6.80
N ILE A 331 -16.79 -16.42 -7.96
CA ILE A 331 -15.98 -15.33 -8.54
C ILE A 331 -16.80 -14.57 -9.59
N ASN A 332 -17.56 -15.29 -10.43
CA ASN A 332 -18.34 -14.70 -11.52
C ASN A 332 -19.54 -13.86 -11.05
N GLY A 333 -19.98 -14.04 -9.82
CA GLY A 333 -21.20 -13.41 -9.31
C GLY A 333 -22.49 -14.17 -9.64
N ALA A 334 -23.62 -13.57 -9.25
CA ALA A 334 -24.97 -14.07 -9.54
C ALA A 334 -25.79 -13.06 -10.34
N LYS A 335 -26.60 -13.55 -11.28
CA LYS A 335 -27.68 -12.76 -11.89
C LYS A 335 -28.92 -12.82 -11.00
N LEU A 336 -29.51 -11.67 -10.72
CA LEU A 336 -30.69 -11.51 -9.89
C LEU A 336 -31.72 -10.71 -10.66
N HIS A 337 -32.94 -11.22 -10.79
CA HIS A 337 -34.06 -10.41 -11.27
C HIS A 337 -34.77 -9.83 -10.05
N LEU A 338 -34.74 -8.51 -9.90
CA LEU A 338 -35.28 -7.79 -8.75
C LEU A 338 -36.38 -6.83 -9.20
N LYS A 339 -37.48 -6.81 -8.47
CA LYS A 339 -38.55 -5.82 -8.56
C LYS A 339 -38.60 -5.09 -7.22
N TRP A 340 -38.07 -3.88 -7.16
CA TRP A 340 -37.91 -3.15 -5.90
C TRP A 340 -39.23 -2.50 -5.47
N PRO A 341 -39.87 -2.93 -4.36
CA PRO A 341 -41.23 -2.45 -4.00
C PRO A 341 -41.33 -0.94 -3.74
N ALA A 342 -40.22 -0.32 -3.32
CA ALA A 342 -40.17 1.07 -2.84
C ALA A 342 -39.64 2.10 -3.86
N HIS A 343 -39.18 1.69 -5.05
CA HIS A 343 -38.41 2.57 -5.96
C HIS A 343 -38.79 2.45 -7.45
N ASP A 344 -39.87 1.74 -7.81
CA ASP A 344 -40.26 1.41 -9.20
C ASP A 344 -39.11 0.83 -10.07
N LEU A 345 -38.11 0.24 -9.41
CA LEU A 345 -36.90 -0.28 -10.04
C LEU A 345 -37.05 -1.79 -10.29
N GLU A 346 -37.40 -2.17 -11.52
CA GLU A 346 -37.55 -3.56 -11.94
C GLU A 346 -36.55 -3.89 -13.06
N GLY A 347 -35.75 -4.95 -12.88
CA GLY A 347 -34.69 -5.29 -13.84
C GLY A 347 -33.85 -6.51 -13.47
N GLU A 348 -32.95 -6.88 -14.37
CA GLU A 348 -31.86 -7.84 -14.07
C GLU A 348 -30.64 -7.08 -13.54
N PHE A 349 -30.07 -7.60 -12.47
CA PHE A 349 -28.89 -7.10 -11.77
C PHE A 349 -27.83 -8.19 -11.69
N HIS A 350 -26.56 -7.78 -11.67
CA HIS A 350 -25.42 -8.64 -11.40
C HIS A 350 -24.87 -8.30 -10.02
N LEU A 351 -24.76 -9.33 -9.18
CA LEU A 351 -24.14 -9.28 -7.88
C LEU A 351 -22.71 -9.83 -8.01
N VAL A 352 -21.69 -8.97 -7.92
CA VAL A 352 -20.29 -9.35 -8.17
C VAL A 352 -19.35 -8.86 -7.05
N PRO A 353 -18.18 -9.50 -6.85
CA PRO A 353 -17.16 -9.00 -5.95
C PRO A 353 -16.67 -7.61 -6.33
N MET A 354 -16.47 -6.74 -5.34
CA MET A 354 -15.82 -5.44 -5.52
C MET A 354 -14.32 -5.55 -5.32
N ASP A 355 -13.58 -4.79 -6.16
CA ASP A 355 -12.11 -4.68 -6.16
C ASP A 355 -11.36 -5.86 -5.53
N PRO A 356 -11.45 -7.05 -6.14
CA PRO A 356 -10.93 -8.26 -5.54
C PRO A 356 -9.39 -8.29 -5.52
N TRP A 357 -8.71 -7.27 -6.09
CA TRP A 357 -7.24 -7.15 -6.05
C TRP A 357 -6.75 -6.85 -4.63
N ASP A 358 -7.32 -5.88 -3.93
CA ASP A 358 -6.77 -5.40 -2.65
C ASP A 358 -6.80 -6.49 -1.57
N LYS A 359 -7.88 -7.26 -1.54
CA LYS A 359 -8.06 -8.41 -0.66
C LYS A 359 -7.23 -9.62 -1.05
N ALA A 360 -7.19 -9.97 -2.34
CA ALA A 360 -6.52 -11.20 -2.80
C ALA A 360 -5.00 -11.05 -2.97
N VAL A 361 -4.54 -9.82 -3.24
CA VAL A 361 -3.15 -9.47 -3.56
C VAL A 361 -2.58 -8.47 -2.55
N GLY A 362 -3.23 -7.32 -2.33
CA GLY A 362 -2.74 -6.28 -1.42
C GLY A 362 -2.49 -6.79 0.01
N ASP A 363 -3.47 -7.49 0.58
CA ASP A 363 -3.39 -8.07 1.93
C ASP A 363 -2.54 -9.36 2.02
N SER A 364 -2.00 -9.85 0.90
CA SER A 364 -1.28 -11.13 0.83
C SER A 364 -0.07 -11.21 1.79
N PRO A 365 0.33 -12.41 2.26
CA PRO A 365 1.57 -12.57 3.02
C PRO A 365 2.82 -12.10 2.24
N LEU A 366 2.76 -12.15 0.91
CA LEU A 366 3.86 -11.78 0.02
C LEU A 366 4.13 -10.27 0.03
N LEU A 367 3.10 -9.44 -0.18
CA LEU A 367 3.25 -7.98 -0.27
C LEU A 367 3.54 -7.29 1.06
N ARG A 368 3.46 -8.03 2.18
CA ARG A 368 3.92 -7.58 3.51
C ARG A 368 5.44 -7.60 3.68
N ARG A 369 6.22 -8.00 2.66
CA ARG A 369 7.70 -8.04 2.68
C ARG A 369 8.28 -6.85 1.92
N ALA A 370 9.22 -6.13 2.52
CA ALA A 370 9.81 -4.94 1.89
C ALA A 370 10.59 -5.26 0.59
N TRP A 371 11.32 -6.38 0.54
CA TRP A 371 12.04 -6.82 -0.66
C TRP A 371 11.10 -6.99 -1.88
N VAL A 372 9.89 -7.51 -1.67
CA VAL A 372 8.87 -7.74 -2.71
C VAL A 372 8.43 -6.43 -3.39
N PHE A 373 8.58 -5.29 -2.71
CA PHE A 373 8.27 -3.99 -3.30
C PHE A 373 9.12 -3.73 -4.56
N GLN A 374 10.43 -3.99 -4.50
CA GLN A 374 11.32 -3.86 -5.65
C GLN A 374 10.99 -4.90 -6.73
N GLU A 375 10.79 -6.16 -6.33
CA GLU A 375 10.42 -7.27 -7.23
C GLU A 375 9.15 -6.94 -8.04
N ARG A 376 8.16 -6.34 -7.39
CA ARG A 376 6.89 -5.93 -7.98
C ARG A 376 7.03 -4.72 -8.91
N LEU A 377 7.67 -3.66 -8.42
CA LEU A 377 7.72 -2.36 -9.10
C LEU A 377 8.59 -2.41 -10.34
N LEU A 378 9.71 -3.15 -10.28
CA LEU A 378 10.73 -3.17 -11.33
C LEU A 378 10.50 -4.17 -12.45
N SER A 379 9.61 -5.17 -12.31
CA SER A 379 9.33 -6.14 -13.39
C SER A 379 8.41 -5.60 -14.48
N ARG A 380 8.60 -6.07 -15.72
CA ARG A 380 7.74 -5.72 -16.88
C ARG A 380 6.27 -6.05 -16.64
N GLY A 381 6.02 -7.24 -16.12
CA GLY A 381 4.69 -7.71 -15.74
C GLY A 381 4.78 -8.72 -14.59
N THR A 382 3.83 -8.65 -13.68
CA THR A 382 3.72 -9.56 -12.54
C THR A 382 2.37 -10.25 -12.59
N VAL A 383 2.36 -11.59 -12.58
CA VAL A 383 1.15 -12.39 -12.38
C VAL A 383 1.10 -12.85 -10.92
N TYR A 384 0.01 -12.52 -10.24
CA TYR A 384 -0.24 -12.99 -8.88
C TYR A 384 -1.12 -14.23 -8.91
N PHE A 385 -0.57 -15.34 -8.41
CA PHE A 385 -1.32 -16.54 -8.08
C PHE A 385 -1.95 -16.35 -6.70
N ALA A 386 -3.13 -15.72 -6.70
CA ALA A 386 -3.92 -15.50 -5.50
C ALA A 386 -4.82 -16.72 -5.18
N HIS A 387 -5.57 -16.61 -4.08
CA HIS A 387 -6.38 -17.70 -3.52
C HIS A 387 -7.57 -18.12 -4.41
N ASP A 388 -8.05 -17.20 -5.23
CA ASP A 388 -9.29 -17.24 -6.01
C ASP A 388 -9.02 -17.21 -7.53
N MET A 389 -8.23 -16.24 -8.00
CA MET A 389 -7.89 -16.09 -9.42
C MET A 389 -6.49 -15.53 -9.68
N LEU A 390 -6.09 -15.52 -10.94
CA LEU A 390 -4.90 -14.83 -11.41
C LEU A 390 -5.20 -13.34 -11.55
N TYR A 391 -4.26 -12.53 -11.08
CA TYR A 391 -4.23 -11.09 -11.27
C TYR A 391 -2.99 -10.70 -12.05
N TRP A 392 -3.09 -9.62 -12.82
CA TRP A 392 -2.01 -9.08 -13.61
C TRP A 392 -1.73 -7.64 -13.24
N GLU A 393 -0.46 -7.29 -13.19
CA GLU A 393 0.03 -5.93 -13.00
C GLU A 393 1.24 -5.65 -13.92
N CYS A 394 1.10 -4.62 -14.74
CA CYS A 394 2.21 -3.99 -15.45
C CYS A 394 2.06 -2.46 -15.39
N GLY A 395 2.98 -1.72 -16.00
CA GLY A 395 2.97 -0.25 -15.98
C GLY A 395 1.78 0.43 -16.67
N GLU A 396 0.93 -0.30 -17.39
CA GLU A 396 -0.24 0.25 -18.10
C GLU A 396 -1.56 -0.49 -17.81
N LEU A 397 -1.54 -1.60 -17.08
CA LEU A 397 -2.73 -2.45 -16.86
C LEU A 397 -2.71 -3.16 -15.52
N TYR A 398 -3.79 -2.97 -14.75
CA TYR A 398 -4.22 -3.84 -13.66
C TYR A 398 -5.42 -4.68 -14.10
N ALA A 399 -5.27 -5.99 -14.13
CA ALA A 399 -6.31 -6.92 -14.58
C ALA A 399 -6.48 -8.12 -13.64
N SER A 400 -7.56 -8.86 -13.85
CA SER A 400 -7.85 -10.14 -13.21
C SER A 400 -8.54 -11.04 -14.22
N GLU A 401 -8.59 -12.37 -14.03
CA GLU A 401 -9.29 -13.26 -14.99
C GLU A 401 -10.74 -12.84 -15.23
N LEU A 402 -11.38 -12.23 -14.22
CA LEU A 402 -12.74 -11.69 -14.30
C LEU A 402 -12.85 -10.38 -15.09
N TYR A 403 -11.76 -9.61 -15.18
CA TYR A 403 -11.66 -8.33 -15.88
C TYR A 403 -10.31 -8.24 -16.62
N PRO A 404 -10.14 -9.00 -17.72
CA PRO A 404 -8.83 -9.20 -18.33
C PRO A 404 -8.33 -8.01 -19.16
N GLU A 405 -9.19 -7.02 -19.45
CA GLU A 405 -8.84 -5.77 -20.16
C GLU A 405 -8.85 -4.56 -19.22
N GLY A 406 -8.82 -4.80 -17.91
CA GLY A 406 -8.89 -3.77 -16.89
C GLY A 406 -10.25 -3.77 -16.21
N GLY A 407 -10.25 -3.70 -14.88
CA GLY A 407 -11.49 -3.62 -14.11
C GLY A 407 -12.12 -2.22 -14.17
N PRO A 408 -13.43 -2.08 -13.89
CA PRO A 408 -14.08 -0.78 -13.73
C PRO A 408 -13.49 0.05 -12.59
N TRP A 409 -12.78 -0.61 -11.68
CA TRP A 409 -11.99 0.02 -10.64
C TRP A 409 -10.71 0.66 -11.16
N ASP A 410 -10.09 0.22 -12.25
CA ASP A 410 -8.94 0.93 -12.85
C ASP A 410 -9.34 2.37 -13.26
N LEU A 411 -10.60 2.53 -13.68
CA LEU A 411 -11.21 3.83 -13.97
C LEU A 411 -11.65 4.60 -12.71
N GLN A 412 -12.22 3.90 -11.70
CA GLN A 412 -12.60 4.53 -10.43
C GLN A 412 -11.40 4.90 -9.55
N TYR A 413 -10.26 4.21 -9.62
CA TYR A 413 -9.03 4.57 -8.89
C TYR A 413 -8.23 5.68 -9.58
N ARG A 414 -8.48 5.96 -10.88
CA ARG A 414 -8.11 7.26 -11.45
C ARG A 414 -8.95 8.41 -10.86
N HIS A 415 -10.08 8.12 -10.21
CA HIS A 415 -10.88 9.08 -9.42
C HIS A 415 -10.58 8.95 -7.91
N LYS A 416 -9.66 9.80 -7.45
CA LYS A 416 -9.22 10.02 -6.06
C LYS A 416 -10.26 9.61 -4.99
N ARG A 417 -10.13 8.38 -4.43
CA ARG A 417 -11.08 7.79 -3.45
C ARG A 417 -11.25 8.66 -2.21
N PHE A 418 -10.17 9.34 -1.82
CA PHE A 418 -10.23 10.65 -1.20
C PHE A 418 -9.57 11.65 -2.14
N ASP A 419 -10.29 12.73 -2.41
CA ASP A 419 -9.85 13.86 -3.24
C ASP A 419 -8.79 14.67 -2.48
N ILE A 420 -7.60 14.09 -2.28
CA ILE A 420 -6.64 14.54 -1.26
C ILE A 420 -6.02 15.89 -1.61
N SER A 421 -5.76 16.14 -2.90
CA SER A 421 -5.49 17.47 -3.44
C SER A 421 -5.72 17.54 -4.95
N ASP A 422 -6.24 18.67 -5.42
CA ASP A 422 -6.31 19.04 -6.84
C ASP A 422 -4.93 19.06 -7.51
N ARG A 423 -3.86 19.40 -6.75
CA ARG A 423 -2.46 19.41 -7.22
C ARG A 423 -1.89 18.02 -7.49
N LEU A 424 -2.46 16.96 -6.91
CA LEU A 424 -1.94 15.62 -7.14
C LEU A 424 -2.16 15.22 -8.61
N PRO A 425 -1.10 14.78 -9.32
CA PRO A 425 -1.20 14.29 -10.68
C PRO A 425 -2.23 13.17 -10.80
N SER A 426 -2.90 13.07 -11.95
CA SER A 426 -3.85 11.99 -12.22
C SER A 426 -3.21 10.63 -11.95
N GLY A 427 -3.83 9.82 -11.09
CA GLY A 427 -3.31 8.53 -10.63
C GLY A 427 -2.57 8.57 -9.29
N VAL A 428 -1.90 9.67 -8.91
CA VAL A 428 -1.16 9.74 -7.63
C VAL A 428 -2.13 9.72 -6.44
N GLN A 429 -1.99 8.70 -5.59
CA GLN A 429 -2.76 8.51 -4.37
C GLN A 429 -1.86 8.42 -3.12
N SER A 430 -2.50 8.47 -1.95
CA SER A 430 -1.87 8.30 -0.64
C SER A 430 -1.36 6.87 -0.37
N VAL A 431 -0.68 6.72 0.76
CA VAL A 431 -0.02 5.49 1.28
C VAL A 431 -0.88 4.21 1.21
N GLU A 432 -2.20 4.35 1.22
CA GLU A 432 -3.17 3.24 1.18
C GLU A 432 -3.40 2.67 -0.24
N ASP A 433 -3.00 3.34 -1.33
CA ASP A 433 -3.16 2.80 -2.69
C ASP A 433 -1.92 2.03 -3.16
N CYS A 434 -2.02 0.73 -2.96
CA CYS A 434 -1.13 -0.29 -3.48
C CYS A 434 -0.85 -0.18 -5.00
N ARG A 435 -1.68 0.42 -5.85
CA ARG A 435 -1.57 0.35 -7.35
C ARG A 435 -0.76 1.48 -8.02
N PHE A 436 0.31 1.93 -7.38
CA PHE A 436 1.12 3.05 -7.89
C PHE A 436 2.07 2.73 -9.08
N LYS A 437 2.28 1.46 -9.47
CA LYS A 437 3.25 1.07 -10.52
C LYS A 437 3.07 1.83 -11.83
N HIS A 438 1.82 2.09 -12.23
CA HIS A 438 1.51 2.82 -13.46
C HIS A 438 2.07 4.25 -13.49
N ILE A 439 1.97 5.02 -12.39
CA ILE A 439 2.53 6.38 -12.33
C ILE A 439 4.06 6.34 -12.33
N TYR A 440 4.65 5.38 -11.63
CA TYR A 440 6.10 5.19 -11.62
C TYR A 440 6.63 4.88 -13.03
N THR A 441 5.94 4.00 -13.77
CA THR A 441 6.24 3.73 -15.18
C THR A 441 5.98 4.96 -16.06
N GLU A 442 4.88 5.71 -15.87
CA GLU A 442 4.63 6.95 -16.62
C GLU A 442 5.77 7.96 -16.41
N LEU A 443 6.19 8.19 -15.16
CA LEU A 443 7.26 9.14 -14.82
C LEU A 443 8.58 8.79 -15.53
N LEU A 444 9.00 7.52 -15.47
CA LEU A 444 10.25 7.05 -16.10
C LEU A 444 10.19 7.00 -17.62
N THR A 445 9.00 6.91 -18.22
CA THR A 445 8.83 6.76 -19.68
C THR A 445 8.39 8.04 -20.39
N ARG A 446 8.08 9.09 -19.61
CA ARG A 446 7.63 10.39 -20.11
C ARG A 446 8.65 10.98 -21.06
N GLU A 447 8.18 11.53 -22.17
CA GLU A 447 8.97 12.46 -22.97
C GLU A 447 8.73 13.86 -22.38
N LEU A 448 9.81 14.60 -22.17
CA LEU A 448 9.81 15.91 -21.50
C LEU A 448 9.15 16.98 -22.41
N ASN A 449 7.82 16.93 -22.48
CA ASN A 449 6.99 17.85 -23.25
C ASN A 449 6.27 18.83 -22.31
N SER A 450 6.31 20.11 -22.66
CA SER A 450 6.06 21.26 -21.77
C SER A 450 4.58 21.58 -21.44
N GLU A 451 3.66 20.61 -21.58
CA GLU A 451 2.21 20.88 -21.60
C GLU A 451 1.42 20.38 -20.37
N LYS A 452 2.08 19.91 -19.30
CA LYS A 452 1.41 19.54 -18.03
C LYS A 452 1.54 20.65 -16.97
N THR A 453 0.51 20.78 -16.13
CA THR A 453 0.36 21.83 -15.09
C THR A 453 1.22 21.66 -13.83
N VAL A 454 1.95 20.54 -13.72
CA VAL A 454 2.82 20.19 -12.57
C VAL A 454 4.23 20.00 -13.11
N THR A 455 5.22 20.60 -12.44
CA THR A 455 6.63 20.52 -12.85
C THR A 455 7.19 19.10 -12.71
N ASP A 456 8.24 18.77 -13.47
CA ASP A 456 8.91 17.46 -13.36
C ASP A 456 9.47 17.21 -11.94
N GLU A 457 9.94 18.26 -11.25
CA GLU A 457 10.45 18.14 -9.88
C GLU A 457 9.35 17.88 -8.84
N GLU A 458 8.18 18.50 -8.98
CA GLU A 458 7.00 18.19 -8.16
C GLU A 458 6.50 16.76 -8.42
N MET A 459 6.37 16.36 -9.69
CA MET A 459 6.00 14.99 -10.09
C MET A 459 6.92 13.96 -9.42
N PHE A 460 8.23 14.19 -9.51
CA PHE A 460 9.25 13.33 -8.92
C PHE A 460 9.11 13.23 -7.39
N LEU A 461 8.93 14.38 -6.71
CA LEU A 461 8.71 14.44 -5.27
C LEU A 461 7.50 13.60 -4.82
N TYR A 462 6.34 13.76 -5.48
CA TYR A 462 5.13 13.01 -5.12
C TYR A 462 5.28 11.50 -5.37
N VAL A 463 5.91 11.11 -6.48
CA VAL A 463 6.14 9.69 -6.79
C VAL A 463 7.13 9.07 -5.81
N TRP A 464 8.25 9.73 -5.50
CA TRP A 464 9.20 9.23 -4.50
C TRP A 464 8.59 9.15 -3.09
N ALA A 465 7.79 10.15 -2.69
CA ALA A 465 7.06 10.13 -1.43
C ALA A 465 6.07 8.96 -1.33
N SER A 466 5.37 8.63 -2.43
CA SER A 466 4.46 7.47 -2.49
C SER A 466 5.24 6.14 -2.45
N VAL A 467 6.34 6.05 -3.22
CA VAL A 467 7.26 4.91 -3.23
C VAL A 467 7.78 4.60 -1.83
N VAL A 468 8.33 5.60 -1.14
CA VAL A 468 8.86 5.47 0.22
C VAL A 468 7.78 5.05 1.21
N ALA A 469 6.61 5.70 1.16
CA ALA A 469 5.53 5.41 2.09
C ALA A 469 5.04 3.96 1.96
N GLN A 470 4.83 3.48 0.74
CA GLN A 470 4.39 2.10 0.50
C GLN A 470 5.47 1.07 0.81
N TYR A 471 6.72 1.34 0.41
CA TYR A 471 7.86 0.50 0.77
C TYR A 471 7.97 0.32 2.30
N SER A 472 7.77 1.40 3.06
CA SER A 472 7.90 1.40 4.53
C SER A 472 6.84 0.58 5.28
N VAL A 473 5.75 0.18 4.62
CA VAL A 473 4.77 -0.79 5.17
C VAL A 473 5.34 -2.22 5.16
N GLY A 474 6.28 -2.50 4.26
CA GLY A 474 6.92 -3.79 4.12
C GLY A 474 7.84 -4.14 5.30
N LYS A 475 7.78 -5.40 5.74
CA LYS A 475 8.63 -5.94 6.81
C LYS A 475 9.94 -6.49 6.26
N LEU A 476 11.01 -6.30 7.02
CA LEU A 476 12.34 -6.85 6.77
C LEU A 476 12.70 -7.89 7.83
N THR A 477 13.52 -8.87 7.46
CA THR A 477 14.08 -9.84 8.41
C THR A 477 15.36 -9.30 9.08
N LYS A 478 16.10 -8.43 8.38
CA LYS A 478 17.27 -7.71 8.88
C LYS A 478 17.03 -6.21 8.75
N GLU A 479 17.23 -5.48 9.84
CA GLU A 479 17.06 -4.03 9.86
C GLU A 479 18.04 -3.31 8.90
N SER A 480 19.28 -3.78 8.80
CA SER A 480 20.35 -3.28 7.90
C SER A 480 19.92 -3.12 6.45
N ASP A 481 19.02 -3.97 5.97
CA ASP A 481 18.69 -4.11 4.56
C ASP A 481 17.75 -2.98 4.05
N LYS A 482 17.31 -2.07 4.93
CA LYS A 482 16.25 -1.09 4.63
C LYS A 482 16.56 -0.11 3.50
N LEU A 483 17.82 0.33 3.36
CA LEU A 483 18.20 1.15 2.21
C LEU A 483 18.56 0.29 0.99
N ILE A 484 19.14 -0.90 1.20
CA ILE A 484 19.53 -1.83 0.12
C ILE A 484 18.31 -2.30 -0.67
N ALA A 485 17.23 -2.68 0.03
CA ALA A 485 16.02 -3.27 -0.56
C ALA A 485 15.10 -2.27 -1.31
N ILE A 486 15.41 -0.96 -1.26
CA ILE A 486 14.77 0.07 -2.10
C ILE A 486 15.76 0.67 -3.12
N ASP A 487 17.06 0.36 -3.01
CA ASP A 487 18.10 1.04 -3.79
C ASP A 487 17.96 0.80 -5.30
N GLY A 488 17.52 -0.38 -5.71
CA GLY A 488 17.24 -0.68 -7.11
C GLY A 488 16.10 0.15 -7.72
N VAL A 489 15.16 0.62 -6.89
CA VAL A 489 14.11 1.55 -7.29
C VAL A 489 14.67 2.96 -7.44
N ALA A 490 15.53 3.39 -6.50
CA ALA A 490 16.24 4.65 -6.61
C ALA A 490 17.15 4.70 -7.84
N GLU A 491 17.80 3.57 -8.16
CA GLU A 491 18.71 3.45 -9.31
C GLU A 491 18.02 3.70 -10.65
N GLN A 492 16.77 3.26 -10.85
CA GLN A 492 16.02 3.57 -12.07
C GLN A 492 15.71 5.08 -12.20
N LEU A 493 15.44 5.73 -11.07
CA LEU A 493 15.16 7.18 -11.01
C LEU A 493 16.40 8.05 -11.27
N THR A 494 17.60 7.46 -11.34
CA THR A 494 18.83 8.18 -11.72
C THR A 494 18.80 8.74 -13.14
N SER A 495 17.96 8.16 -14.00
CA SER A 495 17.65 8.66 -15.34
C SER A 495 17.00 10.05 -15.35
N ILE A 496 16.40 10.47 -14.23
CA ILE A 496 15.76 11.78 -14.03
C ILE A 496 16.61 12.67 -13.13
N VAL A 497 17.15 12.13 -12.04
CA VAL A 497 17.90 12.86 -11.02
C VAL A 497 19.23 12.15 -10.75
N PRO A 498 20.40 12.74 -11.06
CA PRO A 498 21.70 12.05 -10.96
C PRO A 498 21.96 11.34 -9.62
N ARG A 499 22.63 10.18 -9.66
CA ARG A 499 22.82 9.27 -8.52
C ARG A 499 23.51 9.93 -7.32
N GLU A 500 24.39 10.89 -7.56
CA GLU A 500 25.11 11.66 -6.53
C GLU A 500 24.18 12.55 -5.69
N LYS A 501 22.94 12.75 -6.14
CA LYS A 501 21.89 13.42 -5.37
C LYS A 501 21.13 12.46 -4.45
N TYR A 502 21.27 11.14 -4.56
CA TYR A 502 20.58 10.21 -3.67
C TYR A 502 21.31 10.10 -2.32
N LEU A 503 20.62 10.43 -1.24
CA LEU A 503 21.18 10.61 0.11
C LEU A 503 20.31 9.88 1.15
N ASN A 504 20.77 8.70 1.57
CA ASN A 504 20.14 7.89 2.63
C ASN A 504 18.60 7.75 2.47
N GLY A 505 18.09 7.55 1.25
CA GLY A 505 16.66 7.42 0.96
C GLY A 505 15.93 8.70 0.56
N LEU A 506 16.59 9.86 0.50
CA LEU A 506 16.02 11.13 -0.01
C LEU A 506 16.88 11.68 -1.17
N TRP A 507 16.44 12.77 -1.81
CA TRP A 507 17.11 13.34 -2.99
C TRP A 507 17.54 14.80 -2.77
N ARG A 508 18.77 15.15 -3.16
CA ARG A 508 19.35 16.49 -3.12
C ARG A 508 18.80 17.37 -4.25
N GLN A 509 17.56 17.82 -4.06
CA GLN A 509 16.85 18.76 -4.91
C GLN A 509 16.34 19.94 -4.06
N ASP A 510 15.83 20.98 -4.71
CA ASP A 510 15.21 22.13 -4.02
C ASP A 510 13.96 21.72 -3.22
N SER A 511 13.35 20.58 -3.58
CA SER A 511 12.26 19.91 -2.86
C SER A 511 12.69 19.08 -1.63
N LEU A 512 13.99 18.95 -1.33
CA LEU A 512 14.47 18.17 -0.17
C LEU A 512 13.83 18.60 1.17
N PRO A 513 13.64 19.90 1.49
CA PRO A 513 12.94 20.32 2.70
C PRO A 513 11.53 19.72 2.82
N LEU A 514 10.77 19.62 1.73
CA LEU A 514 9.44 18.98 1.74
C LEU A 514 9.55 17.46 1.95
N SER A 515 10.60 16.84 1.43
CA SER A 515 10.91 15.42 1.67
C SER A 515 11.28 15.12 3.14
N LEU A 516 11.62 16.14 3.94
CA LEU A 516 11.77 15.97 5.39
C LEU A 516 10.43 15.91 6.13
N LEU A 517 9.29 16.24 5.50
CA LEU A 517 7.97 16.25 6.15
C LEU A 517 7.28 14.88 6.18
N TRP A 518 8.08 13.81 6.31
CA TRP A 518 7.58 12.49 6.63
C TRP A 518 7.16 12.38 8.11
N SER A 519 6.21 11.52 8.42
CA SER A 519 5.78 11.22 9.79
C SER A 519 5.35 9.76 9.96
N THR A 520 5.34 9.27 11.20
CA THR A 520 4.87 7.93 11.58
C THR A 520 3.52 8.04 12.31
N ILE A 521 2.75 6.95 12.34
CA ILE A 521 1.47 6.86 13.08
C ILE A 521 1.68 6.14 14.42
N GLU A 522 2.68 5.27 14.51
CA GLU A 522 3.02 4.49 15.69
C GLU A 522 4.29 5.07 16.34
N GLU A 523 4.30 5.18 17.67
CA GLU A 523 5.50 5.50 18.45
C GLU A 523 6.35 4.23 18.57
N GLU A 524 7.51 4.19 17.93
CA GLU A 524 8.39 3.00 17.95
C GLU A 524 9.37 3.02 19.13
N GLN A 525 9.74 1.81 19.59
CA GLN A 525 11.01 1.62 20.28
C GLN A 525 12.16 1.97 19.32
N PRO A 526 13.27 2.56 19.79
CA PRO A 526 14.37 2.91 18.90
C PRO A 526 14.93 1.66 18.19
N PRO A 527 15.35 1.79 16.92
CA PRO A 527 15.87 0.68 16.13
C PRO A 527 17.08 0.02 16.80
N SER A 528 17.23 -1.30 16.61
CA SER A 528 18.35 -2.04 17.19
C SER A 528 19.70 -1.59 16.63
N THR A 529 19.70 -1.10 15.39
CA THR A 529 20.88 -0.67 14.63
C THR A 529 20.62 0.67 13.93
N ARG A 530 21.59 1.60 13.95
CA ARG A 530 21.49 2.87 13.21
C ARG A 530 21.77 2.64 11.73
N VAL A 531 20.73 2.63 10.91
CA VAL A 531 20.84 2.43 9.44
C VAL A 531 20.87 3.74 8.65
N ALA A 532 20.35 4.84 9.20
CA ALA A 532 20.30 6.16 8.54
C ALA A 532 20.43 7.32 9.56
N PRO A 533 20.82 8.53 9.12
CA PRO A 533 20.78 9.74 9.96
C PRO A 533 19.33 10.15 10.31
N SER A 534 19.13 10.88 11.41
CA SER A 534 17.77 11.06 11.99
C SER A 534 16.78 11.80 11.11
N TRP A 535 17.27 12.61 10.15
CA TRP A 535 16.45 13.33 9.18
C TRP A 535 15.87 12.42 8.08
N SER A 536 16.44 11.23 7.85
CA SER A 536 15.94 10.25 6.89
C SER A 536 14.81 9.40 7.48
N TRP A 537 13.81 9.10 6.64
CA TRP A 537 12.71 8.17 6.95
C TRP A 537 13.20 6.73 7.18
N ALA A 538 14.40 6.39 6.73
CA ALA A 538 15.01 5.09 6.97
C ALA A 538 15.62 4.98 8.40
N SER A 539 15.51 6.02 9.24
CA SER A 539 15.97 6.00 10.64
C SER A 539 14.96 5.41 11.65
N VAL A 540 13.79 4.96 11.17
CA VAL A 540 12.74 4.24 11.92
C VAL A 540 12.36 2.96 11.17
N TYR A 541 11.67 2.00 11.79
CA TYR A 541 11.14 0.79 11.11
C TYR A 541 9.61 0.76 10.94
N THR A 542 8.87 1.63 11.64
CA THR A 542 7.45 1.87 11.37
C THR A 542 7.17 2.41 9.95
N PRO A 543 5.93 2.22 9.43
CA PRO A 543 5.47 2.88 8.22
C PRO A 543 5.50 4.41 8.33
N VAL A 544 5.97 5.08 7.28
CA VAL A 544 6.00 6.54 7.14
C VAL A 544 4.97 7.01 6.13
N ASN A 545 4.53 8.26 6.29
CA ASN A 545 3.66 8.96 5.35
C ASN A 545 4.17 10.40 5.12
N PHE A 546 3.74 11.04 4.03
CA PHE A 546 4.03 12.45 3.73
C PHE A 546 2.71 13.26 3.72
N ASN A 547 1.88 13.11 4.75
CA ASN A 547 0.50 13.61 4.76
C ASN A 547 0.38 15.11 4.44
N PHE A 548 1.31 15.96 4.91
CA PHE A 548 1.30 17.39 4.59
C PHE A 548 1.43 17.64 3.08
N LEU A 549 2.40 16.97 2.43
CA LEU A 549 2.66 17.08 0.99
C LEU A 549 1.44 16.65 0.19
N PHE A 550 0.87 15.47 0.48
CA PHE A 550 -0.31 15.00 -0.25
C PHE A 550 -1.53 15.92 -0.04
N ARG A 551 -1.76 16.42 1.19
CA ARG A 551 -2.92 17.29 1.52
C ARG A 551 -2.80 18.74 1.02
N ALA A 552 -1.66 19.18 0.48
CA ALA A 552 -1.44 20.56 0.04
C ALA A 552 -2.24 20.93 -1.22
N GLN A 553 -3.13 21.92 -1.11
CA GLN A 553 -3.97 22.46 -2.20
C GLN A 553 -3.30 23.63 -2.94
N THR A 554 -2.48 24.41 -2.24
CA THR A 554 -1.59 25.41 -2.85
C THR A 554 -0.18 24.88 -2.93
N ASP A 555 0.68 25.60 -3.66
CA ASP A 555 2.10 25.28 -3.66
C ASP A 555 2.72 25.44 -2.25
N PRO A 556 3.41 24.42 -1.71
CA PRO A 556 4.08 24.53 -0.42
C PRO A 556 5.22 25.55 -0.48
N LYS A 557 5.00 26.72 0.11
CA LYS A 557 6.04 27.74 0.22
C LYS A 557 7.06 27.29 1.26
N VAL A 558 8.18 26.76 0.78
CA VAL A 558 9.33 26.37 1.60
C VAL A 558 9.98 27.62 2.19
N VAL A 559 10.23 27.59 3.50
CA VAL A 559 10.90 28.68 4.25
C VAL A 559 12.26 28.29 4.81
N THR A 560 12.57 26.99 4.90
CA THR A 560 13.90 26.48 5.28
C THR A 560 14.72 26.15 4.05
N LYS A 561 15.94 26.66 3.98
CA LYS A 561 16.90 26.37 2.91
C LYS A 561 17.92 25.32 3.35
N VAL A 562 18.25 24.38 2.46
CA VAL A 562 19.44 23.54 2.60
C VAL A 562 20.66 24.38 2.23
N ILE A 563 21.58 24.55 3.17
CA ILE A 563 22.82 25.32 2.97
C ILE A 563 23.95 24.42 2.51
N ASP A 564 24.11 23.26 3.15
CA ASP A 564 25.21 22.33 2.91
C ASP A 564 24.83 20.91 3.33
N ILE A 565 25.58 19.92 2.84
CA ILE A 565 25.42 18.50 3.15
C ILE A 565 26.82 17.93 3.39
N ILE A 566 27.15 17.68 4.65
CA ILE A 566 28.47 17.22 5.07
C ILE A 566 28.46 15.69 5.06
N THR A 567 29.13 15.12 4.07
CA THR A 567 29.60 13.73 4.06
C THR A 567 30.99 13.68 4.70
N PRO A 568 31.28 12.72 5.60
CA PRO A 568 32.65 12.52 6.07
C PRO A 568 33.55 12.05 4.92
N ASP A 569 34.78 12.56 4.86
CA ASP A 569 35.72 12.28 3.76
C ASP A 569 36.09 10.78 3.67
N ASP A 570 36.31 10.31 2.43
CA ASP A 570 36.74 8.93 2.13
C ASP A 570 38.20 8.69 2.54
N GLU A 571 38.39 8.03 3.69
CA GLU A 571 39.61 7.25 3.94
C GLU A 571 39.25 5.76 4.17
N SER A 572 39.75 4.93 3.26
CA SER A 572 39.67 3.46 3.16
C SER A 572 38.31 2.84 2.76
N GLU A 573 38.31 2.19 1.59
CA GLU A 573 37.28 1.26 1.13
C GLU A 573 37.11 0.12 2.15
N SER A 574 35.98 0.15 2.86
CA SER A 574 35.44 -1.03 3.56
C SER A 574 33.93 -1.02 3.38
N VAL A 575 33.35 -2.18 3.09
CA VAL A 575 31.94 -2.33 2.65
C VAL A 575 30.95 -2.26 3.84
N GLU A 576 31.26 -1.42 4.84
CA GLU A 576 30.46 -1.24 6.05
C GLU A 576 29.76 0.13 6.09
N MET A 577 28.54 0.15 5.56
CA MET A 577 27.40 1.00 5.95
C MET A 577 27.70 2.43 6.49
N SER A 578 27.62 3.42 5.58
CA SER A 578 27.20 4.82 5.82
C SER A 578 27.52 5.43 7.20
N ARG A 579 28.69 6.10 7.30
CA ARG A 579 28.89 7.10 8.37
C ARG A 579 27.92 8.27 8.16
N PRO A 580 27.30 8.82 9.23
CA PRO A 580 26.07 9.62 9.09
C PRO A 580 26.29 10.96 8.39
N THR A 581 25.67 11.11 7.22
CA THR A 581 25.59 12.37 6.48
C THR A 581 24.85 13.44 7.29
N THR A 582 25.48 14.59 7.50
CA THR A 582 24.90 15.71 8.26
C THR A 582 24.27 16.74 7.33
N LEU A 583 23.01 17.11 7.59
CA LEU A 583 22.27 18.09 6.79
C LEU A 583 22.35 19.48 7.45
N VAL A 584 22.84 20.49 6.74
CA VAL A 584 22.89 21.88 7.24
C VAL A 584 21.70 22.67 6.70
N LEU A 585 20.81 23.09 7.59
CA LEU A 585 19.60 23.84 7.28
C LEU A 585 19.66 25.26 7.84
N GLN A 586 19.06 26.21 7.13
CA GLN A 586 18.82 27.57 7.61
C GLN A 586 17.34 27.90 7.52
N GLY A 587 16.73 28.26 8.65
CA GLY A 587 15.30 28.61 8.69
C GLY A 587 14.80 29.08 10.06
N PRO A 588 13.49 29.35 10.20
CA PRO A 588 12.91 29.85 11.44
C PRO A 588 12.89 28.78 12.54
N LEU A 589 13.70 29.00 13.59
CA LEU A 589 13.87 28.11 14.74
C LEU A 589 13.33 28.78 16.00
N THR A 590 12.65 28.01 16.86
CA THR A 590 12.10 28.47 18.13
C THR A 590 12.10 27.35 19.16
N GLU A 591 12.29 27.67 20.44
CA GLU A 591 12.22 26.66 21.50
C GLU A 591 10.77 26.43 21.93
N VAL A 592 10.39 25.16 22.12
CA VAL A 592 9.04 24.73 22.44
C VAL A 592 9.02 23.77 23.63
N ARG A 593 7.85 23.67 24.29
CA ARG A 593 7.55 22.61 25.26
C ARG A 593 6.26 21.92 24.90
N PHE A 594 6.19 20.61 25.13
CA PHE A 594 4.92 19.90 25.15
C PHE A 594 4.16 20.24 26.42
N ARG A 595 2.86 20.49 26.27
CA ARG A 595 1.91 20.56 27.38
C ARG A 595 0.79 19.56 27.12
N SER A 596 0.61 18.64 28.07
CA SER A 596 -0.62 17.83 28.13
C SER A 596 -1.79 18.78 28.35
N ALA A 597 -2.82 18.68 27.50
CA ALA A 597 -4.06 19.42 27.69
C ALA A 597 -4.66 19.13 29.07
N SER A 598 -5.04 20.18 29.79
CA SER A 598 -5.71 20.07 31.09
C SER A 598 -7.21 19.87 30.91
N ARG A 599 -7.84 19.06 31.79
CA ARG A 599 -9.23 18.57 31.77
C ARG A 599 -10.39 19.60 31.70
N SER A 600 -10.15 20.87 31.36
CA SER A 600 -11.13 21.96 31.44
C SER A 600 -11.41 22.60 30.07
N GLY A 601 -12.33 22.01 29.30
CA GLY A 601 -12.87 22.58 28.06
C GLY A 601 -13.36 21.51 27.07
N LEU A 602 -14.67 21.46 26.80
CA LEU A 602 -15.29 20.44 25.93
C LEU A 602 -15.28 20.83 24.44
N GLY A 603 -14.84 19.92 23.57
CA GLY A 603 -15.04 20.04 22.11
C GLY A 603 -14.40 18.90 21.31
N PRO A 604 -14.89 18.61 20.09
CA PRO A 604 -14.55 17.37 19.38
C PRO A 604 -13.51 17.56 18.27
N LEU A 605 -12.61 16.57 18.12
CA LEU A 605 -12.22 15.91 16.86
C LEU A 605 -10.99 14.99 17.10
N HIS A 606 -11.21 13.68 17.23
CA HIS A 606 -10.15 12.68 17.40
C HIS A 606 -10.44 11.43 16.55
N SER A 607 -10.35 11.55 15.23
CA SER A 607 -10.88 10.53 14.30
C SER A 607 -10.07 9.23 14.21
N ASN A 608 -8.80 9.22 14.61
CA ASN A 608 -7.91 8.08 14.35
C ASN A 608 -7.73 7.16 15.58
N TRP A 609 -7.84 7.70 16.79
CA TRP A 609 -7.83 6.94 18.06
C TRP A 609 -9.21 6.37 18.43
N TRP A 610 -10.29 6.95 17.90
CA TRP A 610 -11.64 6.39 18.01
C TRP A 610 -11.76 4.97 17.40
N MET A 611 -10.84 4.58 16.52
CA MET A 611 -10.89 3.31 15.79
C MET A 611 -10.24 2.13 16.54
N SER A 612 -9.57 2.34 17.69
CA SER A 612 -8.79 1.29 18.37
C SER A 612 -9.47 0.61 19.58
N HIS A 613 -10.60 1.10 20.09
CA HIS A 613 -11.20 0.62 21.35
C HIS A 613 -12.56 -0.09 21.16
N LYS A 614 -12.63 -1.38 21.56
CA LYS A 614 -13.63 -2.35 21.05
C LYS A 614 -14.85 -2.67 21.94
N THR A 615 -14.98 -2.14 23.16
CA THR A 615 -16.09 -2.54 24.07
C THR A 615 -16.86 -1.37 24.69
N MET A 616 -18.15 -1.60 24.98
CA MET A 616 -19.08 -0.56 25.46
C MET A 616 -18.94 -0.29 26.97
N ARG A 617 -18.40 -1.22 27.75
CA ARG A 617 -18.14 -1.03 29.20
C ARG A 617 -17.07 0.05 29.42
N ASP A 618 -16.00 0.00 28.63
CA ASP A 618 -14.92 1.00 28.62
C ASP A 618 -15.42 2.40 28.19
N ARG A 619 -16.47 2.45 27.36
CA ARG A 619 -17.09 3.70 26.87
C ARG A 619 -18.06 4.33 27.88
N ILE A 620 -18.56 3.58 28.87
CA ILE A 620 -19.59 4.05 29.81
C ILE A 620 -18.98 4.60 31.11
N GLU A 621 -17.84 4.08 31.59
CA GLU A 621 -17.11 4.70 32.71
C GLU A 621 -16.43 6.05 32.34
N PHE A 622 -16.31 6.35 31.04
CA PHE A 622 -15.69 7.57 30.50
C PHE A 622 -16.69 8.69 30.13
N TRP A 623 -17.77 8.86 30.91
CA TRP A 623 -18.68 10.01 30.82
C TRP A 623 -18.01 11.32 31.33
N ASN A 624 -17.00 11.82 30.62
CA ASN A 624 -16.67 13.25 30.44
C ASN A 624 -15.46 13.39 29.48
N PRO A 625 -15.51 14.30 28.48
CA PRO A 625 -14.53 14.30 27.39
C PRO A 625 -13.25 15.05 27.77
N ILE A 626 -12.10 14.42 27.53
CA ILE A 626 -10.79 15.04 27.62
C ILE A 626 -10.29 15.22 26.19
N ASP A 627 -10.20 16.46 25.70
CA ASP A 627 -9.38 16.74 24.53
C ASP A 627 -7.90 16.58 24.94
N LEU A 628 -7.23 15.59 24.35
CA LEU A 628 -5.85 15.21 24.64
C LEU A 628 -4.88 15.64 23.53
N ARG A 629 -5.26 16.60 22.66
CA ARG A 629 -4.31 17.10 21.66
C ARG A 629 -3.06 17.66 22.34
N PRO A 630 -1.86 17.21 21.93
CA PRO A 630 -0.62 17.73 22.47
C PRO A 630 -0.45 19.17 21.99
N MET A 631 -0.13 20.08 22.91
CA MET A 631 0.03 21.50 22.58
C MET A 631 1.50 21.91 22.65
N LEU A 632 1.93 22.67 21.63
CA LEU A 632 3.25 23.30 21.61
C LEU A 632 3.16 24.69 22.26
N VAL A 633 3.95 24.86 23.33
CA VAL A 633 4.13 26.14 24.03
C VAL A 633 5.45 26.76 23.59
N PHE A 634 5.38 27.86 22.85
CA PHE A 634 6.55 28.57 22.32
C PHE A 634 7.19 29.46 23.39
N ILE A 635 8.48 29.26 23.67
CA ILE A 635 9.18 29.94 24.76
C ILE A 635 9.64 31.33 24.34
N GLY A 636 9.71 32.27 25.30
CA GLY A 636 10.29 33.60 25.10
C GLY A 636 9.37 34.63 24.43
N LYS A 637 8.17 34.22 23.99
CA LYS A 637 7.28 35.05 23.16
C LYS A 637 6.22 35.88 23.88
N GLY A 638 6.03 35.72 25.19
CA GLY A 638 4.97 36.43 25.94
C GLY A 638 3.52 36.00 25.61
N LEU A 639 3.30 35.40 24.44
CA LEU A 639 2.10 34.71 24.01
C LEU A 639 1.81 33.53 24.96
N LYS A 640 0.86 33.74 25.90
CA LYS A 640 0.21 32.68 26.70
C LYS A 640 -0.78 31.85 25.87
N ALA A 641 -0.49 31.65 24.59
CA ALA A 641 -1.32 30.87 23.67
C ALA A 641 -0.73 29.45 23.59
N ASP A 642 -1.43 28.48 24.16
CA ASP A 642 -1.19 27.08 23.83
C ASP A 642 -1.76 26.84 22.42
N TYR A 643 -0.95 26.38 21.47
CA TYR A 643 -1.40 26.23 20.08
C TYR A 643 -1.87 24.79 19.79
N PRO A 644 -3.07 24.60 19.20
CA PRO A 644 -3.55 23.30 18.77
C PRO A 644 -2.79 22.85 17.52
N CYS A 645 -1.79 22.01 17.72
CA CYS A 645 -1.00 21.37 16.67
C CYS A 645 -1.28 19.87 16.60
N ASP A 646 -1.12 19.29 15.42
CA ASP A 646 -0.97 17.85 15.28
C ASP A 646 0.54 17.55 15.38
N ILE A 647 0.92 16.68 16.33
CA ILE A 647 2.33 16.30 16.58
C ILE A 647 2.49 14.82 16.26
N SER A 648 3.53 14.49 15.52
CA SER A 648 3.96 13.11 15.27
C SER A 648 5.40 12.96 15.76
N LEU A 649 5.60 12.22 16.85
CA LEU A 649 6.93 11.86 17.34
C LEU A 649 7.38 10.57 16.66
N ASP A 650 8.61 10.57 16.16
CA ASP A 650 9.21 9.41 15.49
C ASP A 650 10.19 8.63 16.40
N ARG A 651 10.38 9.09 17.64
CA ARG A 651 11.15 8.40 18.70
C ARG A 651 10.81 8.93 20.10
N GLU A 652 11.13 8.16 21.13
CA GLU A 652 10.98 8.60 22.52
C GLU A 652 11.84 9.85 22.80
N VAL A 653 11.24 10.84 23.49
CA VAL A 653 11.92 12.09 23.87
C VAL A 653 12.44 11.98 25.30
N PRO A 654 13.76 12.08 25.55
CA PRO A 654 14.31 11.92 26.89
C PRO A 654 13.77 13.00 27.85
N LYS A 655 13.54 12.61 29.11
CA LYS A 655 13.01 13.52 30.14
C LYS A 655 13.89 14.75 30.32
N ASN A 656 13.27 15.91 30.51
CA ASN A 656 13.91 17.22 30.68
C ASN A 656 14.72 17.75 29.49
N THR A 657 14.57 17.16 28.30
CA THR A 657 15.24 17.66 27.07
C THR A 657 14.60 18.98 26.59
N ARG A 658 15.41 19.94 26.15
CA ARG A 658 14.93 21.15 25.45
C ARG A 658 14.57 20.79 24.01
N ILE A 659 13.39 21.20 23.57
CA ILE A 659 12.84 20.85 22.25
C ILE A 659 12.76 22.11 21.40
N PHE A 660 13.07 21.98 20.12
CA PHE A 660 13.10 23.09 19.18
C PHE A 660 12.21 22.75 17.98
N ALA A 661 11.43 23.73 17.53
CA ALA A 661 10.62 23.65 16.34
C ALA A 661 11.29 24.45 15.21
N LEU A 662 11.53 23.81 14.07
CA LEU A 662 12.07 24.42 12.85
C LEU A 662 10.98 24.44 11.78
N LYS A 663 10.49 25.63 11.38
CA LYS A 663 9.47 25.75 10.31
C LYS A 663 10.10 25.37 8.97
N ILE A 664 9.46 24.45 8.25
CA ILE A 664 9.93 23.98 6.94
C ILE A 664 9.12 24.61 5.80
N ALA A 665 7.79 24.55 5.88
CA ALA A 665 6.90 25.03 4.81
C ALA A 665 5.55 25.54 5.33
N GLU A 666 4.83 26.23 4.46
CA GLU A 666 3.42 26.64 4.66
C GLU A 666 2.62 26.39 3.38
N ALA A 667 1.38 25.92 3.52
CA ALA A 667 0.45 25.66 2.42
C ALA A 667 -1.00 25.75 2.90
N ASP A 668 -1.95 26.08 2.03
CA ASP A 668 -3.34 25.73 2.26
C ASP A 668 -3.50 24.23 2.01
N ILE A 669 -4.09 23.52 2.96
CA ILE A 669 -4.30 22.07 2.93
C ILE A 669 -5.78 21.72 2.99
N ARG A 670 -6.15 20.55 2.47
CA ARG A 670 -7.50 20.01 2.63
C ARG A 670 -7.65 19.42 4.02
N HIS A 671 -8.77 19.72 4.66
CA HIS A 671 -9.14 19.19 5.97
C HIS A 671 -10.42 18.34 5.82
N PRO A 672 -10.64 17.27 6.60
CA PRO A 672 -11.79 16.38 6.36
C PRO A 672 -13.18 17.01 6.57
N TRP A 673 -13.24 18.28 6.99
CA TRP A 673 -14.45 19.00 7.42
C TRP A 673 -14.57 20.43 6.84
N GLN A 674 -13.59 20.89 6.05
CA GLN A 674 -13.55 22.23 5.43
C GLN A 674 -12.74 22.14 4.13
N GLU A 675 -13.10 22.92 3.11
CA GLU A 675 -12.50 22.81 1.77
C GLU A 675 -10.99 23.10 1.76
N ARG A 676 -10.54 24.21 2.35
CA ARG A 676 -9.11 24.60 2.42
C ARG A 676 -8.80 25.31 3.74
N LEU A 677 -7.67 24.96 4.36
CA LEU A 677 -7.18 25.57 5.61
C LEU A 677 -5.70 25.95 5.48
N PRO A 678 -5.27 27.17 5.85
CA PRO A 678 -3.84 27.50 5.92
C PRO A 678 -3.17 26.67 7.01
N SER A 679 -2.02 26.09 6.71
CA SER A 679 -1.26 25.25 7.65
C SER A 679 0.24 25.51 7.53
N GLU A 680 0.92 25.46 8.68
CA GLU A 680 2.36 25.57 8.80
C GLU A 680 2.93 24.27 9.37
N CYS A 681 4.02 23.77 8.80
CA CYS A 681 4.61 22.51 9.23
C CYS A 681 6.13 22.61 9.39
N GLY A 682 6.69 21.70 10.19
CA GLY A 682 8.12 21.68 10.44
C GLY A 682 8.59 20.56 11.33
N LEU A 683 9.90 20.55 11.59
CA LEU A 683 10.58 19.49 12.35
C LEU A 683 10.60 19.81 13.84
N LEU A 684 10.47 18.76 14.65
CA LEU A 684 10.80 18.78 16.08
C LEU A 684 12.21 18.22 16.27
N LEU A 685 13.04 18.96 16.98
CA LEU A 685 14.48 18.73 17.13
C LEU A 685 14.88 18.74 18.61
N ILE A 686 15.90 17.96 18.95
CA ILE A 686 16.64 18.04 20.22
C ILE A 686 18.13 18.27 19.94
N THR A 687 18.85 18.91 20.85
CA THR A 687 20.30 19.11 20.71
C THR A 687 21.08 17.80 20.78
N ASP A 688 22.08 17.61 19.93
CA ASP A 688 22.90 16.40 19.87
C ASP A 688 24.40 16.72 20.04
N GLY A 689 24.83 16.80 21.31
CA GLY A 689 26.22 17.03 21.71
C GLY A 689 26.76 18.43 21.39
N GLU A 690 27.08 18.67 20.12
CA GLU A 690 27.78 19.87 19.65
C GLU A 690 26.89 21.10 19.48
N ARG A 691 27.52 22.28 19.48
CA ARG A 691 26.85 23.57 19.25
C ARG A 691 26.17 23.59 17.88
N GLY A 692 24.86 23.84 17.87
CA GLY A 692 24.07 23.94 16.65
C GLY A 692 23.79 22.60 15.95
N THR A 693 24.17 21.48 16.57
CA THR A 693 23.89 20.14 16.08
C THR A 693 22.65 19.58 16.78
N PHE A 694 21.76 18.99 15.98
CA PHE A 694 20.46 18.51 16.41
C PHE A 694 20.18 17.11 15.88
N ARG A 695 19.37 16.38 16.64
CA ARG A 695 18.71 15.16 16.20
C ARG A 695 17.23 15.47 16.00
N ARG A 696 16.67 15.01 14.90
CA ARG A 696 15.22 15.01 14.69
C ARG A 696 14.55 14.05 15.68
N ILE A 697 13.36 14.41 16.16
CA ILE A 697 12.49 13.57 17.01
C ILE A 697 11.04 13.49 16.52
N GLY A 698 10.69 14.20 15.43
CA GLY A 698 9.34 14.21 14.91
C GLY A 698 9.04 15.41 14.02
N MET A 699 7.75 15.62 13.79
CA MET A 699 7.17 16.70 12.99
C MET A 699 6.00 17.35 13.74
N PHE A 700 5.72 18.62 13.44
CA PHE A 700 4.51 19.32 13.86
C PHE A 700 3.75 19.90 12.65
N GLU A 701 2.43 19.99 12.76
CA GLU A 701 1.54 20.68 11.83
C GLU A 701 0.60 21.61 12.61
N ILE A 702 0.54 22.89 12.24
CA ILE A 702 -0.28 23.93 12.87
C ILE A 702 -1.29 24.44 11.84
N ALA A 703 -2.54 23.94 11.91
CA ALA A 703 -3.63 24.41 11.09
C ALA A 703 -4.22 25.71 11.65
N VAL A 704 -4.12 26.79 10.88
CA VAL A 704 -4.28 28.17 11.36
C VAL A 704 -5.73 28.50 11.73
N GLU A 705 -6.75 27.88 11.11
CA GLU A 705 -8.14 28.06 11.55
C GLU A 705 -8.53 27.22 12.77
N LYS A 706 -7.73 26.22 13.19
CA LYS A 706 -7.94 25.60 14.52
C LYS A 706 -7.78 26.66 15.64
N MET A 707 -7.07 27.76 15.38
CA MET A 707 -6.96 28.93 16.28
C MET A 707 -8.21 29.83 16.31
N LYS A 708 -9.17 29.69 15.37
CA LYS A 708 -10.34 30.59 15.24
C LYS A 708 -11.59 30.16 16.01
N ARG A 709 -11.69 28.91 16.47
CA ARG A 709 -12.93 28.44 17.11
C ARG A 709 -13.14 29.12 18.47
N ASP A 710 -14.25 29.83 18.62
CA ASP A 710 -14.77 30.27 19.92
C ASP A 710 -15.26 29.04 20.72
N TRP A 711 -14.50 28.61 21.73
CA TRP A 711 -14.98 27.59 22.66
C TRP A 711 -15.80 28.27 23.77
N ALA A 712 -17.07 27.88 23.89
CA ALA A 712 -18.00 28.33 24.93
C ALA A 712 -18.31 29.84 25.01
N GLY A 713 -18.22 30.58 23.89
CA GLY A 713 -18.71 31.97 23.81
C GLY A 713 -17.92 33.00 24.63
N GLN A 714 -16.77 32.64 25.17
CA GLN A 714 -15.85 33.59 25.79
C GLN A 714 -15.11 34.37 24.71
N LYS A 715 -15.36 35.69 24.63
CA LYS A 715 -14.60 36.61 23.79
C LYS A 715 -13.18 36.80 24.32
N THR A 716 -12.29 35.85 24.09
CA THR A 716 -10.84 36.13 24.16
C THR A 716 -10.49 37.17 23.09
N PRO A 717 -9.74 38.24 23.41
CA PRO A 717 -9.39 39.27 22.45
C PRO A 717 -8.53 38.67 21.32
N PHE A 718 -9.10 38.60 20.12
CA PHE A 718 -8.52 37.88 19.00
C PHE A 718 -7.35 38.66 18.40
N THR A 719 -6.14 38.11 18.45
CA THR A 719 -5.01 38.66 17.70
C THR A 719 -5.17 38.25 16.23
N PRO A 720 -5.07 39.17 15.25
CA PRO A 720 -5.24 38.82 13.85
C PRO A 720 -4.32 37.69 13.41
N THR A 721 -4.88 36.77 12.63
CA THR A 721 -4.23 35.54 12.17
C THR A 721 -2.91 35.76 11.45
N SER A 722 -2.74 36.87 10.72
CA SER A 722 -1.48 37.27 10.09
C SER A 722 -0.42 37.64 11.13
N LYS A 723 -0.78 38.53 12.07
CA LYS A 723 0.10 39.00 13.15
C LYS A 723 0.59 37.85 14.04
N LEU A 724 -0.25 36.84 14.27
CA LEU A 724 0.15 35.61 14.97
C LEU A 724 1.23 34.81 14.24
N ARG A 725 1.15 34.66 12.90
CA ARG A 725 2.18 33.94 12.12
C ARG A 725 3.55 34.64 12.19
N ASP A 726 3.55 35.95 12.02
CA ASP A 726 4.77 36.76 12.08
C ASP A 726 5.40 36.71 13.49
N GLU A 727 4.57 36.71 14.55
CA GLU A 727 5.04 36.67 15.94
C GLU A 727 5.65 35.31 16.36
N ILE A 728 5.06 34.17 15.93
CA ILE A 728 5.57 32.82 16.28
C ILE A 728 7.03 32.63 15.85
N TRP A 729 7.36 33.06 14.62
CA TRP A 729 8.64 32.76 13.95
C TRP A 729 9.67 33.91 14.01
N SER A 730 9.28 35.07 14.54
CA SER A 730 10.21 36.18 14.84
C SER A 730 11.28 35.79 15.89
N ASP A 731 12.20 36.69 16.25
CA ASP A 731 13.28 36.41 17.21
C ASP A 731 12.77 35.92 18.59
N SER A 732 12.95 34.63 18.85
CA SER A 732 12.58 33.92 20.09
C SER A 732 13.61 34.07 21.22
N GLY A 733 14.70 34.83 20.99
CA GLY A 733 15.76 35.01 21.98
C GLY A 733 16.61 33.76 22.20
N ILE A 734 16.70 32.87 21.22
CA ILE A 734 17.51 31.64 21.31
C ILE A 734 18.97 32.01 21.64
N GLU A 735 19.53 31.34 22.64
CA GLU A 735 20.91 31.49 23.04
C GLU A 735 21.85 31.05 21.89
N ARG A 736 22.91 31.82 21.60
CA ARG A 736 23.89 31.54 20.52
C ARG A 736 24.48 30.12 20.54
N LYS A 737 24.50 29.45 21.68
CA LYS A 737 24.99 28.06 21.83
C LYS A 737 24.14 27.00 21.11
N PHE A 738 22.93 27.34 20.67
CA PHE A 738 22.02 26.40 19.98
C PHE A 738 22.02 26.54 18.46
N TYR A 739 22.81 27.44 17.88
CA TYR A 739 22.91 27.58 16.42
C TYR A 739 24.34 27.92 16.02
N LEU A 740 24.67 27.63 14.75
CA LEU A 740 25.96 27.99 14.16
C LEU A 740 25.99 29.48 13.86
N GLU A 741 24.99 29.95 13.10
CA GLU A 741 24.83 31.31 12.61
C GLU A 741 23.36 31.75 12.68
N ARG A 742 23.11 33.05 12.66
CA ARG A 742 21.79 33.66 12.55
C ARG A 742 21.81 34.79 11.53
N ASP A 743 20.93 34.70 10.54
CA ASP A 743 20.62 35.74 9.56
C ASP A 743 19.28 36.39 9.96
N GLU A 744 19.23 37.73 10.07
CA GLU A 744 18.02 38.45 10.51
C GLU A 744 16.81 38.29 9.57
N ARG A 745 17.03 37.89 8.31
CA ARG A 745 16.00 37.66 7.30
C ARG A 745 15.74 36.19 7.02
N LYS A 746 16.74 35.32 7.19
CA LYS A 746 16.66 33.87 6.85
C LYS A 746 16.58 32.93 8.05
N GLY A 747 16.73 33.44 9.28
CA GLY A 747 16.62 32.66 10.51
C GLY A 747 17.94 32.03 10.98
N TYR A 748 17.86 30.83 11.54
CA TYR A 748 18.96 30.19 12.26
C TYR A 748 19.56 29.04 11.44
N THR A 749 20.89 28.93 11.44
CA THR A 749 21.62 27.84 10.77
C THR A 749 21.92 26.71 11.76
N VAL A 750 21.49 25.49 11.44
CA VAL A 750 21.58 24.28 12.27
C VAL A 750 22.06 23.07 11.47
N LYS A 751 22.70 22.11 12.13
CA LYS A 751 23.05 20.77 11.61
C LYS A 751 22.04 19.73 12.11
N ILE A 752 21.61 18.81 11.26
CA ILE A 752 20.82 17.64 11.63
C ILE A 752 21.59 16.36 11.29
N VAL A 753 21.75 15.45 12.25
CA VAL A 753 22.57 14.21 12.19
C VAL A 753 21.76 12.92 12.28
#